data_AF-A0AAW1S3A4-F1
#
_entry.id   AF-A0AAW1S3A4-F1
#
_cell.length_a   1.000
_cell.length_b   1.000
_cell.length_c   1.000
_cell.angle_alpha   90.00
_cell.angle_beta   90.00
_cell.angle_gamma   90.00
#
_symmetry.space_group_name_H-M   'P 1'
#
loop_
_entity.id
_entity.type
_entity.pdbx_description
1 polymer ?
#
loop_
_entity_poly.entity_id
_entity_poly.type
_entity_poly.pdbx_seq_one_letter_code
_entity_poly.pdbx_strand_id
1 'polypeptide(L)'
;MAHKAVEIGSPGDTTADLKTVSAQSTWEPAQRQVSGLGTRMSAYKEVALQQAQRLKDEYQRFRTSQTSAPAPAPTQDGYTLHARKHASASSPMRHLPRTIPRPQTGLGWAVLALVVAALAKSVFGLQLPGWLRGGQGTQGGRWIKDRSLGGKMVFIPDEEVAAGKKQQPFDDWSVQSAPARSSPTAATDRSQSGAAASTSAPAAFGAGPQTAQQQSRVQRLPDWWDPPPVIHSSGAFKEEAKKRAQSLTNTMEEGKLAGRDPTLEQLVSLRQTCAEMQIVVKTRTPQGRDTLLRIAADGAINAAMDQNLLMLNGIQPQRFIAGIAVDLGIPDEKAGTIAHGAVAAQLARVLQDVYLAIRAGREDEVLLPLLRIHTLLQTLPLPQASAEAAMVGDNISSKASLDERQAIFYMFGVMHRPSAGTMAALLGFNPKLVLPHLDNELSKRGRLDLDSMPSPPARLFTGHMTQLLAPNFHRVFTAWAQRYGTVYRISILGFPGVVVSDPAVIGQLLGYGTEGGELPKNVDSYQQLDRLWGGENSIFTDLNTNLQRVVRKATATSFSSSSLRQHFPLLQKKSQQLTDAIALHAGKAVDLDEAGMRVACDVVGQASFGHDFKSVDFSDARVIKVLPRGLEECQKRMTNPIQRLLNFTKDAREADACMDEYGNIIKGIVKEMKARGPPEADDLSVGAQLLRAKDPATGLGLTDKQLQAEVGTFIMGGFETTAHTLSFTLFCIASNPDVEEKIAEELRDLGLLKADGSLGRPVSADDLNMLSYLSNVIKESMRMFPVVAGFPRRTDKVTQIGQYRVPKNVFVYILFHHLHNSPDLWDHASVFDPTRWEDPSDPTYVQDDSMHAHSDPFKGQTDTTGKSSKGTINLTASASIEQPTGSGDFVGKTPKKGMDARPKKYFPFSAGPRSCIGQGMANMVLKTVIATLCARFTLRLADEMGGPEGVAASEVMALTLHTHHGILMHCTERAPAAC
;
A
#
# COMPACT_ATOMS: atom_id res chain seq x y z
N MET A 1 20.44 33.46 3.46
CA MET A 1 20.27 34.87 3.91
C MET A 1 19.57 35.61 2.76
N ALA A 2 18.43 36.29 2.87
CA ALA A 2 17.76 36.91 4.00
C ALA A 2 16.23 36.72 3.93
N HIS A 3 15.68 36.06 4.96
CA HIS A 3 14.45 36.46 5.68
C HIS A 3 14.32 35.53 6.90
N LYS A 4 15.12 35.85 7.92
CA LYS A 4 14.94 35.44 9.31
C LYS A 4 15.64 36.52 10.13
N ALA A 5 14.86 37.43 10.73
CA ALA A 5 15.16 38.16 11.96
C ALA A 5 14.21 39.37 12.09
N VAL A 6 13.14 39.17 12.85
CA VAL A 6 12.54 40.18 13.71
C VAL A 6 12.49 39.53 15.10
N GLU A 7 13.35 40.05 16.00
CA GLU A 7 13.16 40.18 17.47
C GLU A 7 13.24 38.89 18.34
N ILE A 8 13.94 38.80 19.49
CA ILE A 8 14.35 39.74 20.57
C ILE A 8 15.60 39.21 21.35
N GLY A 9 16.49 40.12 21.80
CA GLY A 9 17.36 40.17 23.02
C GLY A 9 18.32 39.01 23.38
N SER A 10 19.58 39.17 23.82
CA SER A 10 20.22 40.20 24.68
C SER A 10 21.77 40.05 24.64
N PRO A 11 22.58 40.99 25.20
CA PRO A 11 23.90 41.37 24.68
C PRO A 11 25.12 40.79 25.44
N GLY A 12 26.29 40.78 24.80
CA GLY A 12 27.57 40.59 25.48
C GLY A 12 28.77 40.45 24.55
N ASP A 13 29.54 41.53 24.43
CA ASP A 13 30.99 41.64 24.17
C ASP A 13 31.72 40.56 23.36
N THR A 14 32.30 40.94 22.21
CA THR A 14 33.73 41.33 22.14
C THR A 14 34.16 41.62 20.70
N THR A 15 34.85 42.75 20.58
CA THR A 15 35.63 43.27 19.46
C THR A 15 36.76 42.35 19.01
N ALA A 16 36.97 42.18 17.70
CA ALA A 16 38.32 42.12 17.11
C ALA A 16 38.28 42.30 15.58
N ASP A 17 39.09 43.27 15.15
CA ASP A 17 39.44 43.67 13.79
C ASP A 17 39.87 42.53 12.85
N LEU A 18 39.64 42.72 11.54
CA LEU A 18 40.73 42.73 10.53
C LEU A 18 40.25 43.26 9.15
N LYS A 19 40.54 44.55 8.96
CA LYS A 19 41.00 45.28 7.76
C LYS A 19 41.16 44.54 6.42
N THR A 20 40.39 45.03 5.44
CA THR A 20 40.75 45.48 4.07
C THR A 20 41.75 44.67 3.20
N VAL A 21 41.27 44.21 2.03
CA VAL A 21 41.86 44.54 0.70
C VAL A 21 40.74 44.72 -0.33
N SER A 22 40.78 45.84 -1.04
CA SER A 22 39.89 46.30 -2.10
C SER A 22 40.16 45.66 -3.46
N ALA A 23 39.12 45.45 -4.28
CA ALA A 23 39.17 45.69 -5.73
C ALA A 23 37.76 45.83 -6.32
N GLN A 24 37.44 47.04 -6.80
CA GLN A 24 36.30 47.32 -7.67
C GLN A 24 36.48 46.66 -9.03
N SER A 25 35.44 45.98 -9.52
CA SER A 25 34.88 46.04 -10.88
C SER A 25 34.01 44.80 -11.14
N THR A 26 32.90 44.97 -11.87
CA THR A 26 31.85 43.98 -12.24
C THR A 26 30.56 44.00 -11.40
N TRP A 27 29.79 45.11 -11.45
CA TRP A 27 28.46 45.22 -10.82
C TRP A 27 27.39 45.88 -11.72
N GLU A 28 27.28 45.49 -12.98
CA GLU A 28 26.16 45.95 -13.85
C GLU A 28 25.45 44.89 -14.74
N PRO A 29 25.99 43.69 -15.05
CA PRO A 29 25.21 42.69 -15.80
C PRO A 29 24.20 41.89 -14.95
N ALA A 30 24.39 41.80 -13.62
CA ALA A 30 23.60 40.92 -12.75
C ALA A 30 22.21 41.48 -12.37
N GLN A 31 21.97 42.79 -12.47
CA GLN A 31 20.69 43.39 -12.10
C GLN A 31 19.59 43.25 -13.19
N ARG A 32 19.94 43.02 -14.45
CA ARG A 32 18.96 42.81 -15.54
C ARG A 32 18.39 41.40 -15.59
N GLN A 33 19.12 40.37 -15.12
CA GLN A 33 18.59 39.00 -15.03
C GLN A 33 17.75 38.76 -13.75
N VAL A 34 18.06 39.45 -12.65
CA VAL A 34 17.29 39.31 -11.39
C VAL A 34 15.95 40.08 -11.42
N SER A 35 15.87 41.19 -12.16
CA SER A 35 14.60 41.92 -12.33
C SER A 35 13.58 41.14 -13.17
N GLY A 36 14.00 40.45 -14.25
CA GLY A 36 13.11 39.66 -15.10
C GLY A 36 12.55 38.36 -14.46
N LEU A 37 13.28 37.78 -13.51
CA LEU A 37 12.83 36.64 -12.71
C LEU A 37 11.83 37.06 -11.63
N GLY A 38 12.03 38.24 -11.01
CA GLY A 38 11.10 38.83 -10.04
C GLY A 38 9.73 39.15 -10.65
N THR A 39 9.68 39.70 -11.87
CA THR A 39 8.41 40.03 -12.55
C THR A 39 7.65 38.78 -12.99
N ARG A 40 8.35 37.72 -13.43
CA ARG A 40 7.72 36.43 -13.80
C ARG A 40 7.22 35.64 -12.60
N MET A 41 7.97 35.60 -11.48
CA MET A 41 7.49 34.97 -10.25
C MET A 41 6.33 35.74 -9.62
N SER A 42 6.30 37.08 -9.71
CA SER A 42 5.15 37.88 -9.26
C SER A 42 3.89 37.58 -10.08
N ALA A 43 4.01 37.46 -11.41
CA ALA A 43 2.88 37.10 -12.27
C ALA A 43 2.37 35.67 -12.02
N TYR A 44 3.25 34.68 -11.78
CA TYR A 44 2.84 33.33 -11.40
C TYR A 44 2.20 33.27 -10.01
N LYS A 45 2.70 34.07 -9.06
CA LYS A 45 2.13 34.17 -7.72
C LYS A 45 0.78 34.88 -7.74
N GLU A 46 0.60 35.92 -8.55
CA GLU A 46 -0.70 36.59 -8.78
C GLU A 46 -1.71 35.68 -9.49
N VAL A 47 -1.30 34.92 -10.51
CA VAL A 47 -2.20 33.96 -11.18
C VAL A 47 -2.59 32.82 -10.23
N ALA A 48 -1.66 32.31 -9.43
CA ALA A 48 -1.94 31.29 -8.41
C ALA A 48 -2.82 31.83 -7.28
N LEU A 49 -2.61 33.07 -6.82
CA LEU A 49 -3.47 33.75 -5.85
C LEU A 49 -4.85 34.05 -6.43
N GLN A 50 -4.96 34.45 -7.70
CA GLN A 50 -6.24 34.68 -8.39
C GLN A 50 -6.99 33.36 -8.62
N GLN A 51 -6.30 32.25 -8.90
CA GLN A 51 -6.91 30.93 -8.99
C GLN A 51 -7.32 30.39 -7.62
N ALA A 52 -6.49 30.57 -6.58
CA ALA A 52 -6.84 30.22 -5.21
C ALA A 52 -8.02 31.06 -4.69
N GLN A 53 -8.07 32.35 -5.03
CA GLN A 53 -9.17 33.24 -4.69
C GLN A 53 -10.43 32.91 -5.49
N ARG A 54 -10.33 32.57 -6.79
CA ARG A 54 -11.46 32.05 -7.58
C ARG A 54 -12.02 30.75 -7.02
N LEU A 55 -11.16 29.80 -6.63
CA LEU A 55 -11.59 28.55 -6.02
C LEU A 55 -12.22 28.77 -4.64
N LYS A 56 -11.70 29.73 -3.86
CA LYS A 56 -12.31 30.16 -2.59
C LYS A 56 -13.67 30.83 -2.81
N ASP A 57 -13.80 31.68 -3.83
CA ASP A 57 -15.05 32.36 -4.17
C ASP A 57 -16.08 31.40 -4.79
N GLU A 58 -15.67 30.40 -5.59
CA GLU A 58 -16.51 29.32 -6.10
C GLU A 58 -16.97 28.40 -4.96
N TYR A 59 -16.09 28.09 -4.01
CA TYR A 59 -16.45 27.34 -2.80
C TYR A 59 -17.42 28.12 -1.90
N GLN A 60 -17.24 29.44 -1.74
CA GLN A 60 -18.16 30.29 -0.98
C GLN A 60 -19.51 30.48 -1.70
N ARG A 61 -19.53 30.55 -3.05
CA ARG A 61 -20.77 30.53 -3.86
C ARG A 61 -21.50 29.20 -3.77
N PHE A 62 -20.78 28.09 -3.79
CA PHE A 62 -21.34 26.76 -3.57
C PHE A 62 -21.97 26.65 -2.17
N ARG A 63 -21.27 27.16 -1.14
CA ARG A 63 -21.76 27.20 0.25
C ARG A 63 -23.00 28.10 0.41
N THR A 64 -23.04 29.27 -0.22
CA THR A 64 -24.20 30.19 -0.15
C THR A 64 -25.38 29.74 -1.03
N SER A 65 -25.14 28.95 -2.07
CA SER A 65 -26.19 28.31 -2.88
C SER A 65 -26.90 27.15 -2.19
N GLN A 66 -26.29 26.56 -1.15
CA GLN A 66 -26.95 25.54 -0.32
C GLN A 66 -27.76 26.13 0.84
N THR A 67 -27.57 27.40 1.19
CA THR A 67 -28.28 28.07 2.30
C THR A 67 -29.51 28.88 1.85
N SER A 68 -29.95 28.77 0.60
CA SER A 68 -31.10 29.54 0.08
C SER A 68 -32.05 28.76 -0.84
N ALA A 69 -32.14 27.44 -0.70
CA ALA A 69 -33.28 26.70 -1.23
C ALA A 69 -34.42 26.74 -0.19
N PRO A 70 -35.60 27.31 -0.49
CA PRO A 70 -36.73 27.26 0.42
C PRO A 70 -37.16 25.79 0.61
N ALA A 71 -37.39 25.42 1.88
CA ALA A 71 -37.87 24.11 2.27
C ALA A 71 -39.15 23.74 1.51
N PRO A 72 -39.27 22.52 0.94
CA PRO A 72 -40.57 22.03 0.52
C PRO A 72 -41.42 21.79 1.78
N ALA A 73 -42.67 22.27 1.75
CA ALA A 73 -43.63 22.12 2.83
C ALA A 73 -43.83 20.64 3.23
N PRO A 74 -44.13 20.34 4.50
CA PRO A 74 -44.19 18.98 5.00
C PRO A 74 -45.41 18.25 4.43
N THR A 75 -45.18 17.18 3.69
CA THR A 75 -46.21 16.16 3.46
C THR A 75 -45.98 15.04 4.46
N GLN A 76 -46.90 14.92 5.42
CA GLN A 76 -47.11 13.70 6.19
C GLN A 76 -47.39 12.56 5.21
N ASP A 77 -46.56 11.50 5.25
CA ASP A 77 -46.95 10.08 5.19
C ASP A 77 -45.83 9.19 4.63
N GLY A 78 -45.46 8.19 5.43
CA GLY A 78 -45.19 6.80 5.04
C GLY A 78 -44.17 6.49 3.93
N TYR A 79 -43.03 5.94 4.35
CA TYR A 79 -42.05 5.23 3.52
C TYR A 79 -42.68 4.30 2.46
N THR A 80 -42.53 4.62 1.17
CA THR A 80 -42.62 3.66 0.05
C THR A 80 -41.89 4.21 -1.18
N LEU A 81 -40.80 3.58 -1.62
CA LEU A 81 -40.17 3.87 -2.92
C LEU A 81 -40.71 2.87 -3.96
N HIS A 82 -41.78 3.24 -4.65
CA HIS A 82 -42.25 2.51 -5.83
C HIS A 82 -41.42 2.87 -7.07
N ALA A 83 -40.90 1.82 -7.73
CA ALA A 83 -40.41 1.88 -9.09
C ALA A 83 -41.55 2.20 -10.08
N ARG A 84 -41.37 3.18 -10.97
CA ARG A 84 -42.13 3.27 -12.23
C ARG A 84 -41.26 3.73 -13.41
N LYS A 85 -41.46 2.99 -14.50
CA LYS A 85 -41.00 3.18 -15.89
C LYS A 85 -41.78 4.29 -16.62
N HIS A 86 -41.24 4.68 -17.78
CA HIS A 86 -41.76 5.50 -18.90
C HIS A 86 -41.45 7.00 -18.82
N ALA A 87 -41.20 7.75 -19.91
CA ALA A 87 -40.86 7.50 -21.32
C ALA A 87 -40.55 8.88 -21.94
N SER A 88 -39.71 8.88 -22.99
CA SER A 88 -39.57 9.89 -24.05
C SER A 88 -39.97 11.36 -23.82
N ALA A 89 -38.98 12.26 -23.93
CA ALA A 89 -39.19 13.58 -24.54
C ALA A 89 -37.91 14.04 -25.25
N SER A 90 -38.00 14.10 -26.58
CA SER A 90 -37.01 14.63 -27.53
C SER A 90 -37.08 16.16 -27.62
N SER A 91 -35.95 16.86 -27.55
CA SER A 91 -35.73 18.17 -28.18
C SER A 91 -34.26 18.65 -28.09
N PRO A 92 -33.82 19.60 -28.93
CA PRO A 92 -32.71 19.35 -29.86
C PRO A 92 -31.34 19.89 -29.40
N MET A 93 -30.29 19.26 -29.95
CA MET A 93 -28.90 19.68 -29.84
C MET A 93 -28.70 21.13 -30.32
N ARG A 94 -28.12 21.97 -29.46
CA ARG A 94 -27.34 23.13 -29.88
C ARG A 94 -25.87 22.76 -29.90
N HIS A 95 -25.24 22.91 -31.05
CA HIS A 95 -23.80 22.76 -31.25
C HIS A 95 -23.02 23.70 -30.32
N LEU A 96 -22.15 23.13 -29.48
CA LEU A 96 -21.05 23.82 -28.80
C LEU A 96 -19.72 23.28 -29.37
N PRO A 97 -18.73 24.15 -29.63
CA PRO A 97 -17.53 23.80 -30.38
C PRO A 97 -16.61 22.88 -29.57
N ARG A 98 -16.17 21.80 -30.22
CA ARG A 98 -15.11 20.89 -29.73
C ARG A 98 -13.76 21.60 -29.78
N THR A 99 -13.33 22.19 -28.66
CA THR A 99 -11.90 22.38 -28.35
C THR A 99 -11.72 22.52 -26.84
N ILE A 100 -11.35 21.44 -26.16
CA ILE A 100 -10.80 21.48 -24.80
C ILE A 100 -9.28 21.71 -24.95
N PRO A 101 -8.67 22.69 -24.26
CA PRO A 101 -7.22 22.91 -24.34
C PRO A 101 -6.47 21.73 -23.71
N ARG A 102 -5.51 21.16 -24.43
CA ARG A 102 -4.52 20.24 -23.86
C ARG A 102 -3.63 21.00 -22.87
N PRO A 103 -3.42 20.51 -21.63
CA PRO A 103 -2.46 21.15 -20.74
C PRO A 103 -1.03 20.86 -21.23
N GLN A 104 -0.36 21.90 -21.75
CA GLN A 104 1.05 21.88 -22.13
C GLN A 104 1.93 22.28 -20.93
N THR A 105 2.23 21.36 -20.01
CA THR A 105 3.40 21.49 -19.12
C THR A 105 3.89 20.10 -18.70
N GLY A 106 5.08 19.70 -19.17
CA GLY A 106 5.72 18.40 -18.86
C GLY A 106 6.07 18.17 -17.39
N LEU A 107 6.04 19.23 -16.56
CA LEU A 107 6.28 19.14 -15.12
C LEU A 107 5.22 18.28 -14.39
N GLY A 108 3.97 18.29 -14.87
CA GLY A 108 2.89 17.47 -14.29
C GLY A 108 3.08 15.96 -14.52
N TRP A 109 3.67 15.58 -15.65
CA TRP A 109 3.90 14.18 -16.01
C TRP A 109 5.13 13.58 -15.31
N ALA A 110 6.19 14.37 -15.12
CA ALA A 110 7.37 13.94 -14.37
C ALA A 110 7.07 13.74 -12.87
N VAL A 111 6.28 14.65 -12.28
CA VAL A 111 5.79 14.49 -10.90
C VAL A 111 4.84 13.30 -10.79
N LEU A 112 3.95 13.09 -11.77
CA LEU A 112 3.07 11.92 -11.80
C LEU A 112 3.84 10.60 -11.95
N ALA A 113 4.90 10.55 -12.75
CA ALA A 113 5.73 9.35 -12.93
C ALA A 113 6.57 9.02 -11.68
N LEU A 114 7.14 10.03 -11.02
CA LEU A 114 7.85 9.85 -9.74
C LEU A 114 6.91 9.45 -8.61
N VAL A 115 5.70 10.01 -8.60
CA VAL A 115 4.62 9.59 -7.70
C VAL A 115 4.23 8.14 -8.01
N VAL A 116 3.96 7.76 -9.27
CA VAL A 116 3.63 6.37 -9.67
C VAL A 116 4.73 5.36 -9.31
N ALA A 117 6.02 5.71 -9.44
CA ALA A 117 7.13 4.85 -9.05
C ALA A 117 7.25 4.68 -7.52
N ALA A 118 7.07 5.75 -6.75
CA ALA A 118 7.04 5.70 -5.28
C ALA A 118 5.76 5.04 -4.72
N LEU A 119 4.67 5.10 -5.49
CA LEU A 119 3.39 4.41 -5.27
C LEU A 119 3.52 2.89 -5.50
N ALA A 120 4.23 2.45 -6.54
CA ALA A 120 4.50 1.03 -6.78
C ALA A 120 5.28 0.36 -5.63
N LYS A 121 6.19 1.11 -4.98
CA LYS A 121 6.97 0.67 -3.81
C LYS A 121 6.13 0.59 -2.52
N SER A 122 5.08 1.40 -2.38
CA SER A 122 4.29 1.50 -1.14
C SER A 122 3.00 0.66 -1.14
N VAL A 123 2.42 0.33 -2.30
CA VAL A 123 1.15 -0.42 -2.37
C VAL A 123 1.33 -1.94 -2.43
N PHE A 124 2.47 -2.46 -2.92
CA PHE A 124 2.58 -3.89 -3.26
C PHE A 124 3.82 -4.62 -2.76
N GLY A 125 4.68 -3.99 -1.95
CA GLY A 125 5.83 -4.69 -1.37
C GLY A 125 6.63 -5.48 -2.41
N LEU A 126 7.11 -4.82 -3.46
CA LEU A 126 8.31 -5.32 -4.15
C LEU A 126 9.39 -5.42 -3.07
N GLN A 127 9.83 -6.65 -2.77
CA GLN A 127 10.79 -6.90 -1.70
C GLN A 127 12.09 -6.15 -2.00
N LEU A 128 12.47 -5.22 -1.13
CA LEU A 128 13.85 -4.77 -1.02
C LEU A 128 14.70 -5.93 -0.49
N PRO A 129 15.78 -6.34 -1.17
CA PRO A 129 16.57 -7.49 -0.71
C PRO A 129 17.41 -7.21 0.55
N GLY A 130 17.79 -8.32 1.20
CA GLY A 130 18.12 -8.45 2.62
C GLY A 130 19.38 -7.78 3.19
N TRP A 131 19.98 -6.76 2.57
CA TRP A 131 21.20 -6.12 3.09
C TRP A 131 20.96 -4.84 3.92
N LEU A 132 19.69 -4.53 4.26
CA LEU A 132 19.34 -3.56 5.31
C LEU A 132 19.16 -4.19 6.70
N ARG A 133 19.48 -5.48 6.89
CA ARG A 133 19.67 -6.08 8.23
C ARG A 133 21.09 -5.80 8.73
N GLY A 134 21.28 -4.65 9.36
CA GLY A 134 22.46 -4.38 10.18
C GLY A 134 22.33 -5.06 11.55
N GLY A 135 22.93 -6.24 11.70
CA GLY A 135 23.07 -6.91 12.99
C GLY A 135 24.29 -7.83 12.95
N GLN A 136 25.28 -7.55 13.80
CA GLN A 136 26.48 -8.35 13.98
C GLN A 136 26.11 -9.78 14.39
N GLY A 137 26.16 -10.71 13.44
CA GLY A 137 26.26 -12.14 13.70
C GLY A 137 27.66 -12.59 13.30
N THR A 138 28.48 -12.96 14.28
CA THR A 138 29.79 -13.58 14.05
C THR A 138 29.56 -14.95 13.41
N GLN A 139 29.59 -15.04 12.08
CA GLN A 139 29.73 -16.31 11.38
C GLN A 139 31.21 -16.63 11.19
N GLY A 140 31.60 -17.83 11.63
CA GLY A 140 32.95 -18.36 11.43
C GLY A 140 33.25 -18.55 9.94
N GLY A 141 34.47 -18.20 9.55
CA GLY A 141 34.99 -18.39 8.21
C GLY A 141 36.47 -18.03 8.19
N ARG A 142 37.16 -18.41 7.12
CA ARG A 142 38.62 -18.22 6.99
C ARG A 142 38.96 -17.27 5.85
N TRP A 143 39.96 -16.42 6.10
CA TRP A 143 40.53 -15.53 5.10
C TRP A 143 41.60 -16.27 4.29
N ILE A 144 41.46 -16.27 2.97
CA ILE A 144 42.40 -16.93 2.06
C ILE A 144 42.85 -15.96 0.97
N LYS A 145 44.10 -16.08 0.54
CA LYS A 145 44.71 -15.18 -0.45
C LYS A 145 44.46 -15.71 -1.86
N ASP A 146 43.60 -15.05 -2.62
CA ASP A 146 43.25 -15.45 -3.98
C ASP A 146 44.19 -14.81 -5.00
N ARG A 147 44.93 -15.65 -5.75
CA ARG A 147 45.91 -15.20 -6.76
C ARG A 147 45.26 -14.73 -8.07
N SER A 148 44.02 -15.11 -8.37
CA SER A 148 43.29 -14.69 -9.57
C SER A 148 42.77 -13.25 -9.47
N LEU A 149 42.63 -12.72 -8.25
CA LEU A 149 42.25 -11.34 -7.96
C LEU A 149 43.46 -10.46 -7.58
N GLY A 150 44.66 -10.82 -8.05
CA GLY A 150 45.88 -10.07 -7.78
C GLY A 150 46.40 -10.22 -6.34
N GLY A 151 46.07 -11.34 -5.66
CA GLY A 151 46.59 -11.65 -4.32
C GLY A 151 45.82 -11.02 -3.16
N LYS A 152 44.55 -10.64 -3.36
CA LYS A 152 43.70 -10.08 -2.31
C LYS A 152 43.14 -11.16 -1.39
N MET A 153 42.92 -10.79 -0.13
CA MET A 153 42.33 -11.68 0.87
C MET A 153 40.81 -11.71 0.68
N VAL A 154 40.25 -12.90 0.54
CA VAL A 154 38.82 -13.15 0.39
C VAL A 154 38.36 -14.05 1.55
N PHE A 155 37.23 -13.70 2.15
CA PHE A 155 36.62 -14.44 3.24
C PHE A 155 35.69 -15.51 2.69
N ILE A 156 35.88 -16.77 3.09
CA ILE A 156 35.03 -17.90 2.68
C ILE A 156 34.24 -18.40 3.91
N PRO A 157 32.89 -18.38 3.88
CA PRO A 157 32.05 -18.99 4.91
C PRO A 157 32.06 -20.53 4.83
N ASP A 158 31.89 -21.22 5.96
CA ASP A 158 32.00 -22.69 6.03
C ASP A 158 30.81 -23.47 5.42
N GLU A 159 29.73 -22.81 4.97
CA GLU A 159 28.49 -23.48 4.51
C GLU A 159 28.42 -23.84 3.01
N GLU A 160 29.45 -23.55 2.19
CA GLU A 160 29.45 -23.89 0.75
C GLU A 160 29.88 -25.34 0.40
N VAL A 161 29.67 -26.31 1.31
CA VAL A 161 29.90 -27.74 1.03
C VAL A 161 28.72 -28.60 1.48
N ALA A 162 27.49 -28.31 1.03
CA ALA A 162 26.44 -29.33 0.92
C ALA A 162 25.19 -28.81 0.20
N ALA A 163 24.95 -29.32 -1.01
CA ALA A 163 23.67 -29.84 -1.51
C ALA A 163 23.49 -29.57 -3.01
N GLY A 164 23.93 -30.54 -3.82
CA GLY A 164 23.50 -30.66 -5.21
C GLY A 164 22.06 -31.15 -5.28
N LYS A 165 21.20 -30.45 -6.02
CA LYS A 165 20.00 -31.02 -6.64
C LYS A 165 19.90 -30.55 -8.09
N LYS A 166 19.82 -31.53 -8.99
CA LYS A 166 19.68 -31.38 -10.44
C LYS A 166 18.34 -30.73 -10.82
N GLN A 167 18.38 -29.66 -11.60
CA GLN A 167 17.31 -29.24 -12.50
C GLN A 167 17.86 -29.23 -13.93
N GLN A 168 17.11 -29.81 -14.88
CA GLN A 168 17.28 -29.60 -16.33
C GLN A 168 15.91 -29.78 -17.02
N PRO A 169 15.68 -29.20 -18.22
CA PRO A 169 16.61 -28.39 -19.01
C PRO A 169 16.06 -26.97 -19.33
N PHE A 170 16.82 -25.92 -18.98
CA PHE A 170 16.66 -24.54 -19.48
C PHE A 170 17.90 -24.07 -20.26
N ASP A 171 18.75 -24.99 -20.69
CA ASP A 171 20.09 -24.70 -21.23
C ASP A 171 20.11 -24.15 -22.68
N ASP A 172 18.96 -24.00 -23.35
CA ASP A 172 18.90 -23.79 -24.81
C ASP A 172 18.54 -22.36 -25.27
N TRP A 173 18.75 -21.34 -24.43
CA TRP A 173 18.38 -19.94 -24.75
C TRP A 173 19.51 -19.10 -25.36
N SER A 174 20.70 -19.70 -25.51
CA SER A 174 21.88 -19.01 -26.05
C SER A 174 21.93 -19.04 -27.58
N VAL A 175 22.50 -17.99 -28.18
CA VAL A 175 22.83 -17.97 -29.60
C VAL A 175 24.02 -18.92 -29.80
N GLN A 176 23.83 -20.03 -30.51
CA GLN A 176 24.96 -20.85 -30.97
C GLN A 176 25.83 -19.99 -31.89
N SER A 177 27.03 -19.64 -31.44
CA SER A 177 28.05 -19.02 -32.27
C SER A 177 28.58 -20.05 -33.28
N ALA A 178 28.63 -19.67 -34.55
CA ALA A 178 29.21 -20.50 -35.61
C ALA A 178 30.69 -20.81 -35.29
N PRO A 179 31.17 -22.06 -35.43
CA PRO A 179 32.53 -22.41 -35.05
C PRO A 179 33.54 -21.78 -36.01
N ALA A 180 34.56 -21.13 -35.44
CA ALA A 180 35.72 -20.63 -36.14
C ALA A 180 36.48 -21.79 -36.81
N ARG A 181 36.85 -21.61 -38.09
CA ARG A 181 37.71 -22.54 -38.84
C ARG A 181 39.08 -22.65 -38.15
N SER A 182 39.47 -23.86 -37.77
CA SER A 182 40.86 -24.24 -37.55
C SER A 182 41.25 -25.35 -38.53
N SER A 183 42.41 -25.17 -39.17
CA SER A 183 43.05 -26.13 -40.08
C SER A 183 44.06 -27.00 -39.31
N PRO A 184 44.49 -28.15 -39.84
CA PRO A 184 44.54 -29.40 -39.09
C PRO A 184 45.95 -29.79 -38.61
N THR A 185 46.00 -30.58 -37.54
CA THR A 185 47.12 -31.49 -37.26
C THR A 185 46.60 -32.83 -36.77
N ALA A 186 47.19 -33.87 -37.36
CA ALA A 186 46.85 -35.28 -37.29
C ALA A 186 46.94 -35.89 -35.88
N ALA A 187 46.09 -36.88 -35.58
CA ALA A 187 46.47 -38.29 -35.60
C ALA A 187 45.30 -39.19 -35.15
N THR A 188 45.02 -40.17 -36.02
CA THR A 188 44.55 -41.54 -35.75
C THR A 188 43.40 -41.78 -34.76
N ASP A 189 42.25 -42.22 -35.30
CA ASP A 189 41.70 -43.47 -34.79
C ASP A 189 40.95 -44.29 -35.86
N ARG A 190 41.07 -45.61 -35.74
CA ARG A 190 40.56 -46.64 -36.67
C ARG A 190 39.25 -47.24 -36.14
N SER A 191 38.52 -47.86 -37.08
CA SER A 191 37.38 -48.80 -36.94
C SER A 191 35.98 -48.15 -36.84
N GLN A 192 35.16 -48.21 -37.91
CA GLN A 192 34.24 -49.31 -38.31
C GLN A 192 33.19 -49.59 -37.22
N SER A 193 31.87 -49.54 -37.40
CA SER A 193 30.92 -49.91 -38.48
C SER A 193 29.56 -49.29 -38.05
N GLY A 194 28.51 -49.02 -38.84
CA GLY A 194 27.96 -49.59 -40.06
C GLY A 194 26.45 -49.72 -39.84
N ALA A 195 25.62 -49.06 -40.67
CA ALA A 195 24.28 -49.50 -41.14
C ALA A 195 23.43 -48.30 -41.59
N ALA A 196 23.07 -48.34 -42.86
CA ALA A 196 22.20 -47.41 -43.55
C ALA A 196 20.73 -47.87 -43.49
N ALA A 197 19.79 -46.93 -43.58
CA ALA A 197 18.49 -47.17 -44.20
C ALA A 197 17.97 -45.87 -44.84
N SER A 198 17.68 -45.99 -46.13
CA SER A 198 17.30 -44.95 -47.09
C SER A 198 15.77 -44.84 -47.27
N THR A 199 15.37 -43.89 -48.13
CA THR A 199 14.06 -43.64 -48.78
C THR A 199 13.18 -42.62 -48.03
N SER A 200 12.57 -41.59 -48.64
CA SER A 200 12.43 -41.19 -50.04
C SER A 200 11.94 -39.73 -50.10
N ALA A 201 12.47 -38.93 -51.02
CA ALA A 201 11.92 -37.63 -51.43
C ALA A 201 11.00 -37.78 -52.67
N PRO A 202 10.25 -36.73 -53.03
CA PRO A 202 10.06 -36.39 -54.43
C PRO A 202 10.65 -35.01 -54.81
N ALA A 203 11.27 -34.99 -55.99
CA ALA A 203 11.84 -33.90 -56.78
C ALA A 203 10.83 -32.74 -57.05
N ALA A 204 11.18 -31.45 -57.02
CA ALA A 204 12.13 -30.62 -57.80
C ALA A 204 11.61 -30.19 -59.19
N PHE A 205 11.51 -28.87 -59.41
CA PHE A 205 11.86 -28.05 -60.61
C PHE A 205 11.47 -26.58 -60.30
N GLY A 206 12.24 -25.53 -60.58
CA GLY A 206 13.37 -25.39 -61.49
C GLY A 206 14.46 -24.41 -61.01
N ALA A 207 15.45 -24.28 -61.89
CA ALA A 207 16.82 -23.88 -61.60
C ALA A 207 17.12 -22.39 -61.86
N GLY A 208 17.94 -21.81 -60.97
CA GLY A 208 19.00 -20.83 -61.25
C GLY A 208 18.61 -19.36 -61.51
N PRO A 209 19.51 -18.38 -61.25
CA PRO A 209 20.94 -18.54 -61.00
C PRO A 209 21.40 -18.10 -59.61
N GLN A 210 22.53 -18.69 -59.20
CA GLN A 210 23.41 -18.21 -58.16
C GLN A 210 23.79 -16.74 -58.42
N THR A 211 23.37 -15.83 -57.53
CA THR A 211 24.01 -14.52 -57.26
C THR A 211 23.33 -13.89 -56.04
N ALA A 212 23.62 -14.40 -54.83
CA ALA A 212 23.20 -13.74 -53.59
C ALA A 212 24.18 -14.02 -52.43
N GLN A 213 25.49 -13.96 -52.71
CA GLN A 213 26.53 -13.85 -51.69
C GLN A 213 27.39 -12.61 -51.93
N GLN A 214 26.72 -11.49 -52.19
CA GLN A 214 27.29 -10.14 -52.14
C GLN A 214 26.16 -9.11 -52.27
N GLN A 215 25.12 -9.23 -51.44
CA GLN A 215 24.24 -8.08 -51.23
C GLN A 215 24.94 -7.13 -50.26
N SER A 216 25.41 -6.03 -50.84
CA SER A 216 25.84 -4.79 -50.19
C SER A 216 25.23 -4.59 -48.81
N ARG A 217 26.09 -4.49 -47.80
CA ARG A 217 25.77 -4.00 -46.45
C ARG A 217 25.43 -2.50 -46.56
N VAL A 218 24.29 -2.16 -47.16
CA VAL A 218 23.76 -0.80 -47.17
C VAL A 218 23.29 -0.55 -45.73
N GLN A 219 24.13 0.12 -44.93
CA GLN A 219 23.74 0.58 -43.61
C GLN A 219 22.66 1.65 -43.80
N ARG A 220 21.41 1.29 -43.51
CA ARG A 220 20.29 2.23 -43.53
C ARG A 220 20.44 3.21 -42.37
N LEU A 221 20.17 4.47 -42.64
CA LEU A 221 19.88 5.48 -41.63
C LEU A 221 18.84 4.93 -40.62
N PRO A 222 18.88 5.36 -39.35
CA PRO A 222 17.83 5.04 -38.40
C PRO A 222 16.44 5.41 -38.94
N ASP A 223 15.43 4.57 -38.73
CA ASP A 223 14.06 4.86 -39.17
C ASP A 223 13.48 6.14 -38.52
N TRP A 224 14.04 6.54 -37.38
CA TRP A 224 13.71 7.77 -36.67
C TRP A 224 14.49 9.00 -37.14
N TRP A 225 15.42 8.86 -38.10
CA TRP A 225 16.25 9.96 -38.61
C TRP A 225 15.37 11.01 -39.29
N ASP A 226 15.33 12.23 -38.73
CA ASP A 226 14.44 13.30 -39.17
C ASP A 226 15.25 14.59 -39.42
N PRO A 227 15.89 14.71 -40.61
CA PRO A 227 16.67 15.89 -40.95
C PRO A 227 15.76 17.11 -41.12
N PRO A 228 16.21 18.31 -40.72
CA PRO A 228 15.41 19.52 -40.83
C PRO A 228 15.07 19.86 -42.30
N PRO A 229 13.89 20.40 -42.60
CA PRO A 229 13.49 20.76 -43.96
C PRO A 229 14.41 21.85 -44.54
N VAL A 230 14.68 21.77 -45.84
CA VAL A 230 15.48 22.77 -46.57
C VAL A 230 14.65 24.05 -46.72
N ILE A 231 15.10 25.14 -46.09
CA ILE A 231 14.50 26.46 -46.23
C ILE A 231 15.44 27.34 -47.05
N HIS A 232 14.98 27.86 -48.18
CA HIS A 232 15.74 28.79 -49.02
C HIS A 232 15.58 30.22 -48.49
N SER A 233 16.67 30.83 -48.02
CA SER A 233 16.69 32.23 -47.51
C SER A 233 17.72 33.10 -48.23
N SER A 234 17.46 34.42 -48.29
CA SER A 234 18.22 35.43 -49.05
C SER A 234 19.60 35.77 -48.46
N GLY A 235 20.59 36.07 -49.33
CA GLY A 235 22.03 35.92 -49.07
C GLY A 235 22.75 36.85 -48.08
N ALA A 236 22.16 37.94 -47.57
CA ALA A 236 22.89 38.87 -46.69
C ALA A 236 22.99 38.40 -45.22
N PHE A 237 21.89 37.90 -44.63
CA PHE A 237 21.87 37.39 -43.25
C PHE A 237 22.60 36.04 -43.09
N LYS A 238 22.77 35.29 -44.19
CA LYS A 238 23.41 33.98 -44.21
C LYS A 238 24.91 34.04 -43.92
N GLU A 239 25.62 35.07 -44.38
CA GLU A 239 27.07 35.20 -44.15
C GLU A 239 27.41 35.61 -42.71
N GLU A 240 26.58 36.43 -42.06
CA GLU A 240 26.77 36.79 -40.65
C GLU A 240 26.49 35.62 -39.70
N ALA A 241 25.38 34.91 -39.93
CA ALA A 241 25.06 33.68 -39.20
C ALA A 241 26.14 32.60 -39.40
N LYS A 242 26.71 32.49 -40.60
CA LYS A 242 27.82 31.57 -40.89
C LYS A 242 29.10 31.92 -40.14
N LYS A 243 29.46 33.19 -40.04
CA LYS A 243 30.59 33.65 -39.21
C LYS A 243 30.36 33.32 -37.73
N ARG A 244 29.14 33.54 -37.22
CA ARG A 244 28.77 33.23 -35.84
C ARG A 244 28.81 31.73 -35.55
N ALA A 245 28.23 30.90 -36.41
CA ALA A 245 28.28 29.45 -36.30
C ALA A 245 29.72 28.92 -36.35
N GLN A 246 30.53 29.42 -37.29
CA GLN A 246 31.94 29.05 -37.40
C GLN A 246 32.76 29.48 -36.16
N SER A 247 32.47 30.64 -35.59
CA SER A 247 33.10 31.11 -34.34
C SER A 247 32.76 30.17 -33.18
N LEU A 248 31.50 29.76 -33.02
CA LEU A 248 31.06 28.83 -31.98
C LEU A 248 31.78 27.48 -32.11
N THR A 249 31.89 26.95 -33.34
CA THR A 249 32.62 25.71 -33.62
C THR A 249 34.10 25.83 -33.25
N ASN A 250 34.76 26.92 -33.64
CA ASN A 250 36.17 27.15 -33.31
C ASN A 250 36.39 27.23 -31.79
N THR A 251 35.51 27.92 -31.05
CA THR A 251 35.58 28.01 -29.59
C THR A 251 35.43 26.65 -28.92
N MET A 252 34.52 25.79 -29.41
CA MET A 252 34.37 24.42 -28.91
C MET A 252 35.63 23.58 -29.17
N GLU A 253 36.23 23.68 -30.36
CA GLU A 253 37.46 22.95 -30.69
C GLU A 253 38.68 23.43 -29.88
N GLU A 254 38.82 24.75 -29.67
CA GLU A 254 39.86 25.33 -28.82
C GLU A 254 39.69 24.96 -27.34
N GLY A 255 38.45 24.95 -26.85
CA GLY A 255 38.10 24.45 -25.53
C GLY A 255 38.56 23.02 -25.33
N LYS A 256 38.26 22.14 -26.31
CA LYS A 256 38.63 20.72 -26.27
C LYS A 256 40.16 20.52 -26.29
N LEU A 257 40.90 21.31 -27.07
CA LEU A 257 42.37 21.31 -27.06
C LEU A 257 42.94 21.74 -25.70
N ALA A 258 42.23 22.62 -24.98
CA ALA A 258 42.56 23.04 -23.63
C ALA A 258 41.99 22.11 -22.53
N GLY A 259 41.51 20.91 -22.88
CA GLY A 259 40.98 19.93 -21.94
C GLY A 259 39.56 20.20 -21.43
N ARG A 260 38.81 21.14 -22.04
CA ARG A 260 37.41 21.45 -21.70
C ARG A 260 36.47 20.87 -22.74
N ASP A 261 35.57 19.99 -22.32
CA ASP A 261 34.60 19.37 -23.23
C ASP A 261 33.54 20.38 -23.70
N PRO A 262 33.17 20.36 -25.00
CA PRO A 262 32.03 21.12 -25.52
C PRO A 262 30.75 20.81 -24.75
N THR A 263 29.97 21.84 -24.40
CA THR A 263 28.72 21.67 -23.67
C THR A 263 27.52 21.47 -24.60
N LEU A 264 26.46 20.83 -24.10
CA LEU A 264 25.21 20.69 -24.84
C LEU A 264 24.61 22.05 -25.20
N GLU A 265 24.74 23.06 -24.33
CA GLU A 265 24.26 24.43 -24.58
C GLU A 265 24.95 25.09 -25.77
N GLN A 266 26.26 24.87 -25.94
CA GLN A 266 27.01 25.36 -27.10
C GLN A 266 26.52 24.69 -28.39
N LEU A 267 26.20 23.40 -28.35
CA LEU A 267 25.65 22.65 -29.48
C LEU A 267 24.20 23.07 -29.80
N VAL A 268 23.38 23.36 -28.79
CA VAL A 268 22.03 23.94 -28.98
C VAL A 268 22.13 25.32 -29.63
N SER A 269 23.07 26.16 -29.18
CA SER A 269 23.32 27.48 -29.77
C SER A 269 23.81 27.39 -31.22
N LEU A 270 24.68 26.40 -31.51
CA LEU A 270 25.10 26.10 -32.88
C LEU A 270 23.90 25.70 -33.74
N ARG A 271 23.07 24.75 -33.25
CA ARG A 271 21.88 24.28 -33.96
C ARG A 271 20.90 25.42 -34.25
N GLN A 272 20.62 26.29 -33.29
CA GLN A 272 19.75 27.46 -33.49
C GLN A 272 20.30 28.38 -34.58
N THR A 273 21.60 28.68 -34.51
CA THR A 273 22.27 29.56 -35.48
C THR A 273 22.23 28.96 -36.90
N CYS A 274 22.39 27.64 -37.03
CA CYS A 274 22.36 26.97 -38.33
C CYS A 274 20.95 26.66 -38.83
N ALA A 275 19.97 26.46 -37.95
CA ALA A 275 18.59 26.10 -38.29
C ALA A 275 17.87 27.16 -39.12
N GLU A 276 18.17 28.45 -38.90
CA GLU A 276 17.53 29.57 -39.59
C GLU A 276 17.97 29.68 -41.07
N MET A 277 19.14 29.13 -41.44
CA MET A 277 19.81 29.46 -42.71
C MET A 277 20.49 28.27 -43.42
N GLN A 278 20.37 27.03 -42.88
CA GLN A 278 20.96 25.79 -43.42
C GLN A 278 22.48 25.95 -43.67
N ILE A 279 23.21 26.25 -42.59
CA ILE A 279 24.65 26.54 -42.61
C ILE A 279 25.44 25.28 -42.26
N VAL A 280 26.40 24.94 -43.12
CA VAL A 280 27.41 23.92 -42.83
C VAL A 280 28.69 24.60 -42.35
N VAL A 281 29.16 24.26 -41.15
CA VAL A 281 30.41 24.77 -40.56
C VAL A 281 31.57 23.83 -40.86
N LYS A 282 32.79 24.37 -40.91
CA LYS A 282 34.02 23.58 -41.05
C LYS A 282 34.63 23.32 -39.68
N THR A 283 35.08 22.09 -39.42
CA THR A 283 35.89 21.75 -38.24
C THR A 283 37.37 21.67 -38.63
N ARG A 284 38.28 21.91 -37.68
CA ARG A 284 39.74 21.82 -37.90
C ARG A 284 40.18 20.42 -38.28
N THR A 285 39.51 19.40 -37.75
CA THR A 285 39.80 17.99 -38.08
C THR A 285 38.52 17.19 -38.34
N PRO A 286 38.59 16.11 -39.13
CA PRO A 286 37.50 15.14 -39.27
C PRO A 286 37.09 14.49 -37.93
N GLN A 287 38.03 14.31 -37.01
CA GLN A 287 37.78 13.76 -35.67
C GLN A 287 37.03 14.76 -34.76
N GLY A 288 37.26 16.07 -34.96
CA GLY A 288 36.57 17.14 -34.23
C GLY A 288 35.06 17.12 -34.47
N ARG A 289 34.61 17.05 -35.73
CA ARG A 289 33.18 16.95 -36.06
C ARG A 289 32.53 15.67 -35.52
N ASP A 290 33.21 14.53 -35.61
CA ASP A 290 32.68 13.26 -35.07
C ASP A 290 32.50 13.33 -33.55
N THR A 291 33.42 14.01 -32.85
CA THR A 291 33.36 14.22 -31.40
C THR A 291 32.19 15.11 -31.01
N LEU A 292 31.99 16.22 -31.73
CA LEU A 292 30.86 17.13 -31.50
C LEU A 292 29.51 16.43 -31.72
N LEU A 293 29.40 15.59 -32.77
CA LEU A 293 28.19 14.81 -33.02
C LEU A 293 27.94 13.77 -31.91
N ARG A 294 28.98 13.12 -31.37
CA ARG A 294 28.83 12.20 -30.23
C ARG A 294 28.31 12.90 -28.99
N ILE A 295 28.87 14.07 -28.64
CA ILE A 295 28.41 14.87 -27.50
C ILE A 295 26.95 15.33 -27.71
N ALA A 296 26.59 15.71 -28.94
CA ALA A 296 25.21 16.07 -29.30
C ALA A 296 24.26 14.87 -29.15
N ALA A 297 24.68 13.70 -29.63
CA ALA A 297 23.91 12.46 -29.49
C ALA A 297 23.73 12.05 -28.03
N ASP A 298 24.79 12.06 -27.22
CA ASP A 298 24.72 11.76 -25.78
C ASP A 298 23.80 12.73 -25.04
N GLY A 299 23.91 14.03 -25.33
CA GLY A 299 23.03 15.05 -24.76
C GLY A 299 21.56 14.85 -25.13
N ALA A 300 21.29 14.52 -26.40
CA ALA A 300 19.94 14.25 -26.87
C ALA A 300 19.35 12.93 -26.33
N ILE A 301 20.17 11.89 -26.20
CA ILE A 301 19.79 10.61 -25.59
C ILE A 301 19.45 10.80 -24.12
N ASN A 302 20.24 11.56 -23.35
CA ASN A 302 19.92 11.86 -21.96
C ASN A 302 18.63 12.70 -21.85
N ALA A 303 18.45 13.71 -22.72
CA ALA A 303 17.22 14.48 -22.78
C ALA A 303 15.99 13.61 -23.11
N ALA A 304 16.15 12.60 -23.97
CA ALA A 304 15.10 11.62 -24.28
C ALA A 304 14.77 10.73 -23.07
N MET A 305 15.79 10.16 -22.42
CA MET A 305 15.63 9.30 -21.23
C MET A 305 14.93 10.01 -20.07
N ASP A 306 15.23 11.29 -19.88
CA ASP A 306 14.73 12.08 -18.75
C ASP A 306 13.48 12.92 -19.13
N GLN A 307 12.96 12.76 -20.35
CA GLN A 307 11.84 13.53 -20.93
C GLN A 307 11.99 15.05 -20.83
N ASN A 308 13.23 15.55 -20.80
CA ASN A 308 13.52 16.96 -20.56
C ASN A 308 13.91 17.67 -21.85
N LEU A 309 12.92 17.92 -22.72
CA LEU A 309 13.13 18.60 -24.01
C LEU A 309 13.61 20.06 -23.87
N LEU A 310 13.48 20.67 -22.69
CA LEU A 310 14.01 22.02 -22.45
C LEU A 310 15.55 22.05 -22.59
N MET A 311 16.23 20.93 -22.33
CA MET A 311 17.67 20.78 -22.54
C MET A 311 18.08 20.96 -24.01
N LEU A 312 17.16 20.72 -24.94
CA LEU A 312 17.34 20.88 -26.38
C LEU A 312 16.57 22.10 -26.91
N ASN A 313 16.16 23.02 -26.05
CA ASN A 313 15.31 24.17 -26.39
C ASN A 313 14.01 23.77 -27.13
N GLY A 314 13.40 22.65 -26.72
CA GLY A 314 12.16 22.11 -27.31
C GLY A 314 12.34 21.33 -28.61
N ILE A 315 13.58 21.20 -29.12
CA ILE A 315 13.88 20.39 -30.31
C ILE A 315 13.79 18.90 -29.94
N GLN A 316 13.11 18.12 -30.78
CA GLN A 316 13.02 16.67 -30.59
C GLN A 316 14.40 16.00 -30.73
N PRO A 317 14.77 15.01 -29.90
CA PRO A 317 16.09 14.37 -29.92
C PRO A 317 16.53 13.89 -31.30
N GLN A 318 15.64 13.25 -32.05
CA GLN A 318 15.91 12.77 -33.41
C GLN A 318 16.26 13.90 -34.40
N ARG A 319 15.53 15.02 -34.32
CA ARG A 319 15.76 16.21 -35.15
C ARG A 319 17.03 16.95 -34.75
N PHE A 320 17.34 16.96 -33.46
CA PHE A 320 18.54 17.59 -32.94
C PHE A 320 19.79 16.88 -33.45
N ILE A 321 19.83 15.54 -33.34
CA ILE A 321 20.97 14.73 -33.81
C ILE A 321 21.15 14.88 -35.32
N ALA A 322 20.07 14.71 -36.10
CA ALA A 322 20.13 14.84 -37.55
C ALA A 322 20.52 16.26 -37.99
N GLY A 323 19.98 17.28 -37.32
CA GLY A 323 20.32 18.68 -37.58
C GLY A 323 21.79 19.00 -37.32
N ILE A 324 22.35 18.56 -36.20
CA ILE A 324 23.79 18.74 -35.90
C ILE A 324 24.67 18.00 -36.92
N ALA A 325 24.27 16.81 -37.38
CA ALA A 325 25.01 16.09 -38.42
C ALA A 325 25.08 16.88 -39.74
N VAL A 326 23.96 17.49 -40.15
CA VAL A 326 23.89 18.39 -41.31
C VAL A 326 24.75 19.63 -41.08
N ASP A 327 24.64 20.27 -39.92
CA ASP A 327 25.37 21.49 -39.59
C ASP A 327 26.90 21.25 -39.61
N LEU A 328 27.36 20.06 -39.21
CA LEU A 328 28.77 19.66 -39.22
C LEU A 328 29.25 19.03 -40.54
N GLY A 329 28.36 18.89 -41.54
CA GLY A 329 28.66 18.30 -42.83
C GLY A 329 29.10 16.83 -42.72
N ILE A 330 28.53 16.07 -41.79
CA ILE A 330 28.80 14.64 -41.61
C ILE A 330 27.84 13.87 -42.53
N PRO A 331 28.35 12.96 -43.38
CA PRO A 331 27.50 12.12 -44.21
C PRO A 331 26.51 11.32 -43.37
N ASP A 332 25.26 11.28 -43.80
CA ASP A 332 24.13 10.64 -43.12
C ASP A 332 24.44 9.21 -42.64
N GLU A 333 25.05 8.37 -43.48
CA GLU A 333 25.42 6.98 -43.12
C GLU A 333 26.38 6.93 -41.92
N LYS A 334 27.38 7.82 -41.92
CA LYS A 334 28.36 7.93 -40.83
C LYS A 334 27.70 8.49 -39.57
N ALA A 335 26.82 9.47 -39.73
CA ALA A 335 26.11 10.11 -38.62
C ALA A 335 25.13 9.14 -37.95
N GLY A 336 24.39 8.35 -38.74
CA GLY A 336 23.50 7.29 -38.26
C GLY A 336 24.26 6.21 -37.49
N THR A 337 25.45 5.80 -37.97
CA THR A 337 26.32 4.85 -37.25
C THR A 337 26.77 5.40 -35.90
N ILE A 338 27.19 6.68 -35.87
CA ILE A 338 27.58 7.34 -34.61
C ILE A 338 26.40 7.41 -33.64
N ALA A 339 25.20 7.72 -34.13
CA ALA A 339 24.02 7.87 -33.29
C ALA A 339 23.51 6.51 -32.75
N HIS A 340 23.42 5.46 -33.59
CA HIS A 340 23.09 4.11 -33.13
C HIS A 340 24.12 3.58 -32.13
N GLY A 341 25.41 3.83 -32.37
CA GLY A 341 26.49 3.47 -31.43
C GLY A 341 26.35 4.17 -30.08
N ALA A 342 25.96 5.45 -30.06
CA ALA A 342 25.71 6.20 -28.83
C ALA A 342 24.48 5.66 -28.07
N VAL A 343 23.38 5.37 -28.77
CA VAL A 343 22.18 4.75 -28.19
C VAL A 343 22.53 3.39 -27.56
N ALA A 344 23.27 2.54 -28.28
CA ALA A 344 23.67 1.23 -27.80
C ALA A 344 24.63 1.30 -26.59
N ALA A 345 25.60 2.22 -26.60
CA ALA A 345 26.50 2.45 -25.48
C ALA A 345 25.73 2.89 -24.22
N GLN A 346 24.76 3.79 -24.38
CA GLN A 346 23.91 4.22 -23.29
C GLN A 346 23.01 3.08 -22.77
N LEU A 347 22.38 2.31 -23.66
CA LEU A 347 21.58 1.15 -23.27
C LEU A 347 22.42 0.13 -22.50
N ALA A 348 23.64 -0.16 -22.97
CA ALA A 348 24.57 -1.05 -22.27
C ALA A 348 24.93 -0.53 -20.88
N ARG A 349 25.19 0.77 -20.73
CA ARG A 349 25.49 1.41 -19.44
C ARG A 349 24.32 1.27 -18.46
N VAL A 350 23.11 1.59 -18.91
CA VAL A 350 21.92 1.54 -18.06
C VAL A 350 21.54 0.10 -17.73
N LEU A 351 21.66 -0.83 -18.70
CA LEU A 351 21.49 -2.27 -18.44
C LEU A 351 22.54 -2.81 -17.48
N GLN A 352 23.76 -2.27 -17.53
CA GLN A 352 24.80 -2.58 -16.57
C GLN A 352 24.41 -2.16 -15.16
N ASP A 353 23.90 -0.93 -15.00
CA ASP A 353 23.37 -0.45 -13.72
C ASP A 353 22.22 -1.36 -13.23
N VAL A 354 21.35 -1.78 -14.15
CA VAL A 354 20.22 -2.69 -13.86
C VAL A 354 20.68 -4.06 -13.37
N TYR A 355 21.55 -4.77 -14.10
CA TYR A 355 21.95 -6.11 -13.65
C TYR A 355 22.85 -6.06 -12.42
N LEU A 356 23.67 -5.01 -12.25
CA LEU A 356 24.43 -4.80 -11.02
C LEU A 356 23.53 -4.50 -9.83
N ALA A 357 22.41 -3.79 -10.04
CA ALA A 357 21.39 -3.61 -9.02
C ALA A 357 20.73 -4.96 -8.67
N ILE A 358 20.35 -5.78 -9.66
CA ILE A 358 19.78 -7.12 -9.41
C ILE A 358 20.77 -8.02 -8.67
N ARG A 359 22.03 -8.08 -9.11
CA ARG A 359 23.09 -8.86 -8.47
C ARG A 359 23.33 -8.47 -7.02
N ALA A 360 23.28 -7.17 -6.74
CA ALA A 360 23.43 -6.64 -5.40
C ALA A 360 22.17 -6.81 -4.54
N GLY A 361 21.10 -7.40 -5.09
CA GLY A 361 19.80 -7.43 -4.43
C GLY A 361 19.31 -6.01 -4.16
N ARG A 362 19.23 -5.16 -5.19
CA ARG A 362 18.73 -3.78 -5.13
C ARG A 362 17.62 -3.60 -6.18
N GLU A 363 16.63 -4.48 -6.11
CA GLU A 363 15.56 -4.55 -7.12
C GLU A 363 14.74 -3.25 -7.22
N ASP A 364 14.69 -2.41 -6.18
CA ASP A 364 14.03 -1.11 -6.21
C ASP A 364 14.74 -0.05 -7.04
N GLU A 365 16.05 -0.19 -7.24
CA GLU A 365 16.83 0.70 -8.10
C GLU A 365 16.69 0.35 -9.59
N VAL A 366 16.02 -0.75 -9.94
CA VAL A 366 15.95 -1.27 -11.32
C VAL A 366 14.85 -0.58 -12.13
N LEU A 367 13.73 -0.21 -11.50
CA LEU A 367 12.53 0.26 -12.21
C LEU A 367 12.78 1.57 -12.98
N LEU A 368 13.43 2.54 -12.35
CA LEU A 368 13.71 3.84 -12.98
C LEU A 368 14.67 3.71 -14.18
N PRO A 369 15.81 3.00 -14.09
CA PRO A 369 16.63 2.63 -15.25
C PRO A 369 15.86 1.91 -16.36
N LEU A 370 14.97 0.96 -16.04
CA LEU A 370 14.15 0.28 -17.05
C LEU A 370 13.14 1.21 -17.72
N LEU A 371 12.55 2.16 -16.98
CA LEU A 371 11.70 3.21 -17.56
C LEU A 371 12.48 4.17 -18.46
N ARG A 372 13.73 4.48 -18.10
CA ARG A 372 14.62 5.28 -18.95
C ARG A 372 14.98 4.53 -20.24
N ILE A 373 15.25 3.22 -20.16
CA ILE A 373 15.44 2.36 -21.34
C ILE A 373 14.16 2.34 -22.19
N HIS A 374 12.99 2.18 -21.58
CA HIS A 374 11.71 2.19 -22.28
C HIS A 374 11.51 3.52 -23.03
N THR A 375 11.68 4.65 -22.36
CA THR A 375 11.50 5.99 -22.94
C THR A 375 12.50 6.24 -24.07
N LEU A 376 13.75 5.80 -23.90
CA LEU A 376 14.77 5.88 -24.93
C LEU A 376 14.37 5.04 -26.16
N LEU A 377 13.96 3.79 -25.97
CA LEU A 377 13.55 2.91 -27.08
C LEU A 377 12.27 3.38 -27.78
N GLN A 378 11.42 4.16 -27.13
CA GLN A 378 10.28 4.82 -27.77
C GLN A 378 10.70 6.01 -28.64
N THR A 379 11.72 6.75 -28.21
CA THR A 379 12.15 8.00 -28.87
C THR A 379 13.19 7.76 -29.96
N LEU A 380 14.17 6.89 -29.66
CA LEU A 380 15.29 6.50 -30.52
C LEU A 380 15.37 4.96 -30.54
N PRO A 381 14.44 4.27 -31.22
CA PRO A 381 14.42 2.81 -31.23
C PRO A 381 15.70 2.23 -31.80
N LEU A 382 16.21 1.18 -31.15
CA LEU A 382 17.31 0.37 -31.65
C LEU A 382 16.74 -0.91 -32.29
N PRO A 383 17.00 -1.18 -33.59
CA PRO A 383 16.50 -2.38 -34.23
C PRO A 383 17.03 -3.66 -33.58
N GLN A 384 16.14 -4.62 -33.31
CA GLN A 384 16.47 -5.89 -32.65
C GLN A 384 17.56 -6.70 -33.37
N ALA A 385 17.63 -6.60 -34.70
CA ALA A 385 18.60 -7.31 -35.54
C ALA A 385 19.85 -6.46 -35.89
N SER A 386 20.09 -5.34 -35.20
CA SER A 386 21.26 -4.50 -35.48
C SER A 386 22.55 -5.09 -34.88
N ALA A 387 23.68 -4.76 -35.48
CA ALA A 387 24.99 -5.18 -34.97
C ALA A 387 25.25 -4.60 -33.58
N GLU A 388 24.78 -3.37 -33.33
CA GLU A 388 24.90 -2.68 -32.05
C GLU A 388 24.08 -3.37 -30.97
N ALA A 389 22.85 -3.82 -31.25
CA ALA A 389 22.04 -4.58 -30.29
C ALA A 389 22.69 -5.92 -29.92
N ALA A 390 23.27 -6.62 -30.91
CA ALA A 390 24.03 -7.84 -30.67
C ALA A 390 25.27 -7.60 -29.81
N MET A 391 26.04 -6.53 -30.07
CA MET A 391 27.20 -6.16 -29.25
C MET A 391 26.83 -5.86 -27.79
N VAL A 392 25.68 -5.21 -27.56
CA VAL A 392 25.18 -5.02 -26.19
C VAL A 392 24.79 -6.36 -25.58
N GLY A 393 24.09 -7.22 -26.31
CA GLY A 393 23.74 -8.57 -25.88
C GLY A 393 24.95 -9.43 -25.48
N ASP A 394 26.02 -9.41 -26.27
CA ASP A 394 27.27 -10.14 -25.99
C ASP A 394 27.98 -9.58 -24.74
N ASN A 395 28.00 -8.26 -24.60
CA ASN A 395 28.59 -7.58 -23.43
C ASN A 395 27.80 -7.89 -22.15
N ILE A 396 26.47 -7.87 -22.20
CA ILE A 396 25.63 -8.17 -21.04
C ILE A 396 25.67 -9.67 -20.71
N SER A 397 25.58 -10.56 -21.70
CA SER A 397 25.61 -12.01 -21.48
C SER A 397 26.95 -12.53 -20.93
N SER A 398 28.07 -11.88 -21.26
CA SER A 398 29.37 -12.20 -20.65
C SER A 398 29.51 -11.73 -19.20
N LYS A 399 28.66 -10.79 -18.75
CA LYS A 399 28.75 -10.17 -17.43
C LYS A 399 27.63 -10.54 -16.48
N ALA A 400 26.45 -10.89 -16.97
CA ALA A 400 25.23 -11.16 -16.19
C ALA A 400 24.82 -12.64 -16.30
N SER A 401 24.40 -13.23 -15.18
CA SER A 401 23.94 -14.62 -15.14
C SER A 401 22.68 -14.82 -15.97
N LEU A 402 22.34 -16.09 -16.25
CA LEU A 402 21.09 -16.40 -16.95
C LEU A 402 19.88 -15.87 -16.17
N ASP A 403 19.82 -16.13 -14.87
CA ASP A 403 18.71 -15.71 -14.00
C ASP A 403 18.57 -14.18 -13.92
N GLU A 404 19.69 -13.45 -13.82
CA GLU A 404 19.70 -11.98 -13.82
C GLU A 404 19.09 -11.44 -15.13
N ARG A 405 19.51 -11.98 -16.28
CA ARG A 405 19.00 -11.56 -17.59
C ARG A 405 17.53 -11.92 -17.77
N GLN A 406 17.10 -13.08 -17.28
CA GLN A 406 15.70 -13.49 -17.31
C GLN A 406 14.81 -12.55 -16.49
N ALA A 407 15.24 -12.20 -15.27
CA ALA A 407 14.53 -11.25 -14.42
C ALA A 407 14.32 -9.90 -15.11
N ILE A 408 15.38 -9.35 -15.73
CA ILE A 408 15.31 -8.09 -16.50
C ILE A 408 14.31 -8.20 -17.65
N PHE A 409 14.38 -9.31 -18.41
CA PHE A 409 13.50 -9.54 -19.55
C PHE A 409 12.02 -9.60 -19.14
N TYR A 410 11.68 -10.33 -18.07
CA TYR A 410 10.30 -10.42 -17.59
C TYR A 410 9.79 -9.10 -17.04
N MET A 411 10.58 -8.41 -16.22
CA MET A 411 10.22 -7.12 -15.65
C MET A 411 9.92 -6.10 -16.75
N PHE A 412 10.80 -5.99 -17.74
CA PHE A 412 10.61 -5.08 -18.87
C PHE A 412 9.48 -5.54 -19.81
N GLY A 413 9.35 -6.85 -20.05
CA GLY A 413 8.32 -7.42 -20.93
C GLY A 413 6.89 -7.19 -20.41
N VAL A 414 6.70 -7.19 -19.09
CA VAL A 414 5.42 -6.82 -18.44
C VAL A 414 5.15 -5.32 -18.55
N MET A 415 6.19 -4.49 -18.42
CA MET A 415 6.05 -3.03 -18.52
C MET A 415 5.71 -2.56 -19.93
N HIS A 416 6.34 -3.15 -20.96
CA HIS A 416 6.21 -2.66 -22.32
C HIS A 416 6.37 -3.76 -23.39
N ARG A 417 5.24 -4.38 -23.74
CA ARG A 417 5.19 -5.48 -24.70
C ARG A 417 5.78 -5.18 -26.09
N PRO A 418 5.58 -3.99 -26.71
CA PRO A 418 6.09 -3.73 -28.07
C PRO A 418 7.62 -3.71 -28.18
N SER A 419 8.35 -3.42 -27.09
CA SER A 419 9.82 -3.35 -27.11
C SER A 419 10.48 -4.61 -26.51
N ALA A 420 9.70 -5.62 -26.14
CA ALA A 420 10.21 -6.84 -25.53
C ALA A 420 11.17 -7.60 -26.46
N GLY A 421 10.96 -7.56 -27.77
CA GLY A 421 11.87 -8.19 -28.74
C GLY A 421 13.26 -7.55 -28.77
N THR A 422 13.31 -6.21 -28.74
CA THR A 422 14.58 -5.47 -28.62
C THR A 422 15.25 -5.74 -27.29
N MET A 423 14.49 -5.78 -26.19
CA MET A 423 15.04 -6.11 -24.87
C MET A 423 15.62 -7.54 -24.80
N ALA A 424 14.94 -8.52 -25.42
CA ALA A 424 15.48 -9.87 -25.53
C ALA A 424 16.84 -9.87 -26.23
N ALA A 425 16.97 -9.15 -27.36
CA ALA A 425 18.23 -9.02 -28.08
C ALA A 425 19.33 -8.34 -27.23
N LEU A 426 19.01 -7.26 -26.52
CA LEU A 426 19.94 -6.55 -25.64
C LEU A 426 20.43 -7.38 -24.45
N LEU A 427 19.68 -8.41 -24.07
CA LEU A 427 20.04 -9.37 -23.02
C LEU A 427 20.69 -10.64 -23.58
N GLY A 428 20.94 -10.71 -24.89
CA GLY A 428 21.54 -11.88 -25.54
C GLY A 428 20.61 -13.09 -25.60
N PHE A 429 19.28 -12.88 -25.54
CA PHE A 429 18.29 -13.93 -25.82
C PHE A 429 17.89 -13.91 -27.29
N ASN A 430 17.52 -15.08 -27.82
CA ASN A 430 16.84 -15.16 -29.10
C ASN A 430 15.37 -14.74 -28.95
N PRO A 431 14.93 -13.59 -29.52
CA PRO A 431 13.56 -13.10 -29.35
C PRO A 431 12.51 -14.10 -29.82
N LYS A 432 12.81 -14.92 -30.85
CA LYS A 432 11.87 -15.92 -31.38
C LYS A 432 11.60 -17.06 -30.39
N LEU A 433 12.50 -17.32 -29.45
CA LEU A 433 12.36 -18.37 -28.44
C LEU A 433 11.71 -17.83 -27.16
N VAL A 434 12.10 -16.63 -26.71
CA VAL A 434 11.65 -16.10 -25.42
C VAL A 434 10.31 -15.35 -25.48
N LEU A 435 9.96 -14.75 -26.63
CA LEU A 435 8.69 -14.03 -26.76
C LEU A 435 7.46 -14.94 -26.67
N PRO A 436 7.42 -16.15 -27.30
CA PRO A 436 6.32 -17.08 -27.07
C PRO A 436 6.20 -17.54 -25.62
N HIS A 437 7.31 -17.60 -24.88
CA HIS A 437 7.29 -17.95 -23.45
C HIS A 437 6.75 -16.82 -22.60
N LEU A 438 7.14 -15.57 -22.89
CA LEU A 438 6.56 -14.37 -22.30
C LEU A 438 5.05 -14.28 -22.61
N ASP A 439 4.64 -14.55 -23.84
CA ASP A 439 3.22 -14.59 -24.23
C ASP A 439 2.48 -15.74 -23.53
N ASN A 440 3.11 -16.90 -23.36
CA ASN A 440 2.53 -18.00 -22.60
C ASN A 440 2.37 -17.63 -21.12
N GLU A 441 3.37 -17.03 -20.47
CA GLU A 441 3.29 -16.55 -19.08
C GLU A 441 2.26 -15.41 -18.91
N LEU A 442 2.21 -14.45 -19.84
CA LEU A 442 1.18 -13.41 -19.85
C LEU A 442 -0.21 -13.98 -20.18
N SER A 443 -0.31 -15.02 -21.01
CA SER A 443 -1.58 -15.72 -21.30
C SER A 443 -2.00 -16.66 -20.16
N LYS A 444 -1.08 -17.18 -19.36
CA LYS A 444 -1.38 -17.82 -18.07
C LYS A 444 -1.94 -16.80 -17.08
N ARG A 445 -1.55 -15.52 -17.15
CA ARG A 445 -2.28 -14.43 -16.47
C ARG A 445 -3.67 -14.20 -17.09
N GLY A 446 -3.83 -14.41 -18.39
CA GLY A 446 -5.13 -14.49 -19.09
C GLY A 446 -5.99 -15.73 -18.78
N ARG A 447 -5.47 -16.69 -18.01
CA ARG A 447 -6.24 -17.81 -17.39
C ARG A 447 -6.67 -17.49 -15.95
N LEU A 448 -6.51 -16.24 -15.52
CA LEU A 448 -6.88 -15.76 -14.19
C LEU A 448 -7.96 -14.69 -14.37
N ASP A 449 -9.05 -14.83 -13.63
CA ASP A 449 -10.34 -14.25 -13.99
C ASP A 449 -10.48 -12.76 -13.62
N LEU A 450 -9.40 -12.08 -13.23
CA LEU A 450 -9.43 -10.69 -12.76
C LEU A 450 -10.09 -9.74 -13.75
N ASP A 451 -9.83 -9.89 -15.05
CA ASP A 451 -10.42 -9.03 -16.08
C ASP A 451 -11.89 -9.35 -16.39
N SER A 452 -12.35 -10.55 -16.00
CA SER A 452 -13.76 -10.95 -16.14
C SER A 452 -14.63 -10.54 -14.95
N MET A 453 -14.03 -10.19 -13.81
CA MET A 453 -14.77 -9.77 -12.63
C MET A 453 -15.55 -8.47 -12.88
N PRO A 454 -16.79 -8.36 -12.38
CA PRO A 454 -17.51 -7.10 -12.32
C PRO A 454 -16.66 -6.03 -11.64
N SER A 455 -16.69 -4.79 -12.15
CA SER A 455 -15.88 -3.70 -11.62
C SER A 455 -16.61 -2.36 -11.79
N PRO A 456 -16.57 -1.47 -10.78
CA PRO A 456 -17.05 -0.11 -10.96
C PRO A 456 -16.20 0.65 -11.99
N PRO A 457 -16.73 1.75 -12.57
CA PRO A 457 -15.96 2.62 -13.47
C PRO A 457 -14.73 3.21 -12.76
N ALA A 458 -13.55 2.89 -13.29
CA ALA A 458 -12.28 3.38 -12.79
C ALA A 458 -11.88 4.71 -13.45
N ARG A 459 -11.27 5.63 -12.69
CA ARG A 459 -10.63 6.82 -13.26
C ARG A 459 -9.30 6.45 -13.91
N LEU A 460 -8.95 7.12 -15.01
CA LEU A 460 -7.65 6.97 -15.66
C LEU A 460 -6.53 7.33 -14.66
N PHE A 461 -5.50 6.49 -14.56
CA PHE A 461 -4.36 6.56 -13.62
C PHE A 461 -4.68 6.30 -12.13
N THR A 462 -5.71 6.93 -11.53
CA THR A 462 -5.96 6.77 -10.09
C THR A 462 -6.80 5.55 -9.72
N GLY A 463 -7.47 4.93 -10.70
CA GLY A 463 -8.43 3.87 -10.45
C GLY A 463 -9.57 4.36 -9.55
N HIS A 464 -9.74 3.70 -8.41
CA HIS A 464 -10.75 3.93 -7.38
C HIS A 464 -10.16 4.57 -6.11
N MET A 465 -8.90 5.03 -6.15
CA MET A 465 -8.21 5.55 -4.96
C MET A 465 -8.99 6.69 -4.29
N THR A 466 -9.57 7.61 -5.05
CA THR A 466 -10.34 8.74 -4.47
C THR A 466 -11.55 8.30 -3.65
N GLN A 467 -12.15 7.16 -3.98
CA GLN A 467 -13.26 6.58 -3.25
C GLN A 467 -12.79 5.85 -1.99
N LEU A 468 -11.60 5.21 -2.05
CA LEU A 468 -10.97 4.59 -0.89
C LEU A 468 -10.52 5.63 0.15
N LEU A 469 -10.17 6.85 -0.29
CA LEU A 469 -9.79 7.96 0.58
C LEU A 469 -10.99 8.72 1.16
N ALA A 470 -12.21 8.40 0.74
CA ALA A 470 -13.39 8.99 1.33
C ALA A 470 -13.52 8.50 2.79
N PRO A 471 -13.85 9.37 3.77
CA PRO A 471 -14.04 8.95 5.16
C PRO A 471 -15.07 7.83 5.30
N ASN A 472 -16.06 7.77 4.42
CA ASN A 472 -17.14 6.79 4.42
C ASN A 472 -16.98 5.70 3.33
N PHE A 473 -15.74 5.32 2.99
CA PHE A 473 -15.50 4.37 1.89
C PHE A 473 -16.19 3.01 2.09
N HIS A 474 -16.48 2.59 3.33
CA HIS A 474 -17.24 1.37 3.63
C HIS A 474 -18.64 1.39 3.02
N ARG A 475 -19.31 2.56 3.01
CA ARG A 475 -20.61 2.76 2.37
C ARG A 475 -20.48 2.71 0.85
N VAL A 476 -19.41 3.30 0.29
CA VAL A 476 -19.12 3.24 -1.15
C VAL A 476 -18.92 1.79 -1.59
N PHE A 477 -18.14 1.02 -0.83
CA PHE A 477 -17.88 -0.39 -1.12
C PHE A 477 -19.13 -1.26 -0.97
N THR A 478 -20.01 -0.91 -0.02
CA THR A 478 -21.30 -1.56 0.17
C THR A 478 -22.25 -1.30 -1.00
N ALA A 479 -22.35 -0.06 -1.46
CA ALA A 479 -23.13 0.30 -2.64
C ALA A 479 -22.60 -0.39 -3.92
N TRP A 480 -21.28 -0.58 -4.02
CA TRP A 480 -20.68 -1.34 -5.11
C TRP A 480 -20.96 -2.84 -5.01
N ALA A 481 -20.91 -3.43 -3.82
CA ALA A 481 -21.27 -4.83 -3.63
C ALA A 481 -22.72 -5.10 -4.04
N GLN A 482 -23.65 -4.22 -3.67
CA GLN A 482 -25.06 -4.30 -4.10
C GLN A 482 -25.24 -4.19 -5.62
N ARG A 483 -24.40 -3.42 -6.29
CA ARG A 483 -24.52 -3.15 -7.74
C ARG A 483 -23.77 -4.15 -8.62
N TYR A 484 -22.59 -4.61 -8.19
CA TYR A 484 -21.67 -5.43 -8.99
C TYR A 484 -21.53 -6.86 -8.48
N GLY A 485 -22.22 -7.20 -7.38
CA GLY A 485 -22.18 -8.51 -6.74
C GLY A 485 -21.21 -8.56 -5.56
N THR A 486 -21.29 -9.65 -4.80
CA THR A 486 -20.56 -9.84 -3.53
C THR A 486 -19.05 -10.04 -3.71
N VAL A 487 -18.57 -10.33 -4.93
CA VAL A 487 -17.16 -10.42 -5.30
C VAL A 487 -16.93 -9.59 -6.55
N TYR A 488 -16.17 -8.49 -6.41
CA TYR A 488 -15.92 -7.56 -7.50
C TYR A 488 -14.49 -7.01 -7.49
N ARG A 489 -14.02 -6.58 -8.66
CA ARG A 489 -12.70 -5.98 -8.83
C ARG A 489 -12.74 -4.49 -8.55
N ILE A 490 -11.72 -4.02 -7.85
CA ILE A 490 -11.32 -2.62 -7.80
C ILE A 490 -9.93 -2.46 -8.41
N SER A 491 -9.57 -1.21 -8.68
CA SER A 491 -8.24 -0.84 -9.14
C SER A 491 -7.74 0.31 -8.28
N ILE A 492 -6.55 0.18 -7.71
CA ILE A 492 -5.89 1.24 -6.92
C ILE A 492 -4.64 1.60 -7.69
N LEU A 493 -4.59 2.82 -8.25
CA LEU A 493 -3.44 3.32 -9.02
C LEU A 493 -3.03 2.39 -10.18
N GLY A 494 -4.01 1.78 -10.85
CA GLY A 494 -3.78 0.86 -11.97
C GLY A 494 -3.53 -0.60 -11.56
N PHE A 495 -3.33 -0.88 -10.27
CA PHE A 495 -3.14 -2.24 -9.79
C PHE A 495 -4.47 -2.90 -9.40
N PRO A 496 -4.64 -4.20 -9.65
CA PRO A 496 -5.89 -4.90 -9.35
C PRO A 496 -6.02 -5.20 -7.84
N GLY A 497 -7.24 -5.00 -7.33
CA GLY A 497 -7.68 -5.49 -6.04
C GLY A 497 -9.04 -6.15 -6.14
N VAL A 498 -9.40 -6.96 -5.16
CA VAL A 498 -10.69 -7.66 -5.10
C VAL A 498 -11.38 -7.30 -3.79
N VAL A 499 -12.66 -6.99 -3.83
CA VAL A 499 -13.49 -6.82 -2.63
C VAL A 499 -14.40 -8.05 -2.52
N VAL A 500 -14.51 -8.59 -1.31
CA VAL A 500 -15.26 -9.81 -1.02
C VAL A 500 -16.21 -9.56 0.16
N SER A 501 -17.49 -9.83 -0.05
CA SER A 501 -18.56 -9.73 0.96
C SER A 501 -19.48 -10.94 0.97
N ASP A 502 -19.12 -12.01 0.25
CA ASP A 502 -19.88 -13.25 0.21
C ASP A 502 -19.66 -14.08 1.49
N PRO A 503 -20.71 -14.49 2.23
CA PRO A 503 -20.57 -15.22 3.49
C PRO A 503 -19.75 -16.51 3.37
N ALA A 504 -19.98 -17.31 2.32
CA ALA A 504 -19.32 -18.59 2.14
C ALA A 504 -17.83 -18.41 1.78
N VAL A 505 -17.54 -17.45 0.89
CA VAL A 505 -16.16 -17.12 0.52
C VAL A 505 -15.39 -16.52 1.70
N ILE A 506 -16.02 -15.64 2.49
CA ILE A 506 -15.38 -15.05 3.67
C ILE A 506 -14.98 -16.13 4.68
N GLY A 507 -15.86 -17.09 4.99
CA GLY A 507 -15.53 -18.20 5.88
C GLY A 507 -14.27 -18.94 5.44
N GLN A 508 -14.15 -19.22 4.13
CA GLN A 508 -12.98 -19.86 3.54
C GLN A 508 -11.72 -18.99 3.69
N LEU A 509 -11.80 -17.70 3.32
CA LEU A 509 -10.66 -16.78 3.39
C LEU A 509 -10.15 -16.53 4.81
N LEU A 510 -11.00 -16.72 5.82
CA LEU A 510 -10.63 -16.62 7.24
C LEU A 510 -10.13 -17.93 7.84
N GLY A 511 -10.10 -19.02 7.08
CA GLY A 511 -9.72 -20.35 7.59
C GLY A 511 -10.76 -20.93 8.55
N TYR A 512 -12.04 -20.56 8.42
CA TYR A 512 -13.11 -21.13 9.22
C TYR A 512 -13.32 -22.61 8.83
N GLY A 513 -13.09 -23.53 9.77
CA GLY A 513 -13.23 -24.97 9.55
C GLY A 513 -12.05 -25.66 8.86
N THR A 514 -10.97 -24.94 8.54
CA THR A 514 -9.78 -25.49 7.85
C THR A 514 -8.48 -24.93 8.44
N GLU A 515 -7.57 -25.79 8.89
CA GLU A 515 -6.24 -25.36 9.33
C GLU A 515 -5.33 -25.03 8.13
N GLY A 516 -4.67 -23.85 8.17
CA GLY A 516 -3.69 -23.43 7.17
C GLY A 516 -4.28 -22.97 5.83
N GLY A 517 -5.59 -22.72 5.78
CA GLY A 517 -6.31 -22.24 4.60
C GLY A 517 -6.57 -20.73 4.59
N GLU A 518 -6.28 -20.02 5.68
CA GLU A 518 -6.54 -18.59 5.78
C GLU A 518 -5.66 -17.76 4.84
N LEU A 519 -6.27 -16.72 4.26
CA LEU A 519 -5.53 -15.77 3.44
C LEU A 519 -4.61 -14.92 4.33
N PRO A 520 -3.33 -14.73 4.00
CA PRO A 520 -2.43 -13.95 4.83
C PRO A 520 -2.84 -12.47 4.87
N LYS A 521 -2.45 -11.82 5.98
CA LYS A 521 -2.61 -10.38 6.17
C LYS A 521 -1.83 -9.62 5.09
N ASN A 522 -2.38 -8.48 4.66
CA ASN A 522 -1.69 -7.62 3.72
C ASN A 522 -0.50 -6.92 4.41
N VAL A 523 0.72 -7.32 4.04
CA VAL A 523 1.97 -6.82 4.62
C VAL A 523 2.03 -5.30 4.68
N ASP A 524 1.81 -4.65 3.54
CA ASP A 524 1.98 -3.20 3.37
C ASP A 524 1.00 -2.38 4.21
N SER A 525 -0.18 -2.94 4.49
CA SER A 525 -1.19 -2.32 5.34
C SER A 525 -0.81 -2.46 6.82
N TYR A 526 -0.56 -3.68 7.28
CA TYR A 526 -0.34 -3.95 8.70
C TYR A 526 0.99 -3.39 9.23
N GLN A 527 2.04 -3.31 8.39
CA GLN A 527 3.32 -2.69 8.78
C GLN A 527 3.22 -1.19 9.13
N GLN A 528 2.16 -0.49 8.69
CA GLN A 528 1.96 0.91 9.09
C GLN A 528 1.63 1.04 10.59
N LEU A 529 1.05 0.00 11.19
CA LEU A 529 0.67 -0.02 12.59
C LEU A 529 1.87 -0.30 13.50
N ASP A 530 2.90 -1.01 13.02
CA ASP A 530 4.11 -1.28 13.81
C ASP A 530 4.79 0.01 14.28
N ARG A 531 4.62 1.12 13.52
CA ARG A 531 5.15 2.44 13.88
C ARG A 531 4.57 2.99 15.18
N LEU A 532 3.34 2.63 15.54
CA LEU A 532 2.68 3.11 16.77
C LEU A 532 3.47 2.74 18.02
N TRP A 533 4.23 1.64 18.00
CA TRP A 533 4.92 1.09 19.17
C TRP A 533 6.40 0.78 18.90
N GLY A 534 7.02 1.47 17.94
CA GLY A 534 8.47 1.43 17.75
C GLY A 534 9.00 0.44 16.71
N GLY A 535 8.14 -0.09 15.84
CA GLY A 535 8.51 -0.75 14.59
C GLY A 535 8.70 -2.27 14.63
N GLU A 536 8.35 -2.93 15.74
CA GLU A 536 8.33 -4.40 15.83
C GLU A 536 6.94 -4.97 15.54
N ASN A 537 6.92 -6.19 14.98
CA ASN A 537 5.69 -6.94 14.77
C ASN A 537 5.06 -7.37 16.10
N SER A 538 3.74 -7.47 16.14
CA SER A 538 2.95 -7.96 17.29
C SER A 538 2.01 -9.11 16.91
N ILE A 539 1.22 -9.63 17.87
CA ILE A 539 0.12 -10.56 17.61
C ILE A 539 -0.84 -10.06 16.50
N PHE A 540 -0.99 -8.74 16.35
CA PHE A 540 -1.87 -8.11 15.38
C PHE A 540 -1.22 -7.89 14.03
N THR A 541 0.09 -7.65 13.95
CA THR A 541 0.77 -7.37 12.68
C THR A 541 1.62 -8.52 12.17
N ASP A 542 1.88 -9.56 12.99
CA ASP A 542 2.65 -10.73 12.60
C ASP A 542 2.05 -11.45 11.40
N LEU A 543 2.88 -11.55 10.36
CA LEU A 543 2.54 -12.12 9.07
C LEU A 543 2.93 -13.59 8.99
N ASN A 544 4.09 -13.99 9.55
CA ASN A 544 4.77 -15.26 9.21
C ASN A 544 5.76 -15.79 10.27
N THR A 545 5.94 -15.19 11.45
CA THR A 545 7.06 -15.54 12.36
C THR A 545 6.67 -16.47 13.51
N ASN A 546 5.53 -17.17 13.43
CA ASN A 546 4.91 -17.94 14.54
C ASN A 546 4.61 -17.12 15.81
N LEU A 547 5.05 -15.87 15.90
CA LEU A 547 4.87 -14.98 17.05
C LEU A 547 3.41 -14.91 17.46
N GLN A 548 2.50 -14.73 16.51
CA GLN A 548 1.07 -14.68 16.82
C GLN A 548 0.59 -15.96 17.51
N ARG A 549 1.06 -17.14 17.10
CA ARG A 549 0.64 -18.41 17.73
C ARG A 549 1.18 -18.51 19.15
N VAL A 550 2.42 -18.12 19.37
CA VAL A 550 3.07 -18.11 20.70
C VAL A 550 2.34 -17.15 21.63
N VAL A 551 2.17 -15.89 21.23
CA VAL A 551 1.54 -14.86 22.07
C VAL A 551 0.06 -15.17 22.30
N ARG A 552 -0.68 -15.60 21.27
CA ARG A 552 -2.08 -16.01 21.42
C ARG A 552 -2.22 -17.17 22.41
N LYS A 553 -1.35 -18.19 22.31
CA LYS A 553 -1.39 -19.33 23.23
C LYS A 553 -1.06 -18.91 24.67
N ALA A 554 -0.06 -18.05 24.85
CA ALA A 554 0.32 -17.55 26.17
C ALA A 554 -0.79 -16.73 26.82
N THR A 555 -1.42 -15.83 26.07
CA THR A 555 -2.43 -14.88 26.59
C THR A 555 -3.86 -15.43 26.61
N ALA A 556 -4.13 -16.59 26.02
CA ALA A 556 -5.48 -17.17 25.98
C ALA A 556 -6.09 -17.37 27.37
N THR A 557 -5.28 -17.72 28.38
CA THR A 557 -5.74 -17.90 29.76
C THR A 557 -6.22 -16.60 30.40
N SER A 558 -5.64 -15.45 30.02
CA SER A 558 -6.08 -14.12 30.47
C SER A 558 -7.49 -13.76 30.06
N PHE A 559 -8.02 -14.42 29.02
CA PHE A 559 -9.37 -14.21 28.51
C PHE A 559 -10.33 -15.36 28.88
N SER A 560 -9.90 -16.26 29.76
CA SER A 560 -10.79 -17.27 30.34
C SER A 560 -11.81 -16.62 31.28
N SER A 561 -12.97 -17.25 31.42
CA SER A 561 -14.07 -16.72 32.23
C SER A 561 -13.70 -16.54 33.71
N SER A 562 -12.83 -17.40 34.25
CA SER A 562 -12.32 -17.26 35.61
C SER A 562 -11.45 -16.01 35.75
N SER A 563 -10.55 -15.76 34.79
CA SER A 563 -9.71 -14.56 34.78
C SER A 563 -10.56 -13.29 34.63
N LEU A 564 -11.54 -13.28 33.72
CA LEU A 564 -12.40 -12.12 33.51
C LEU A 564 -13.24 -11.79 34.75
N ARG A 565 -13.78 -12.81 35.45
CA ARG A 565 -14.51 -12.61 36.71
C ARG A 565 -13.65 -11.95 37.80
N GLN A 566 -12.35 -12.26 37.87
CA GLN A 566 -11.44 -11.62 38.84
C GLN A 566 -11.33 -10.10 38.63
N HIS A 567 -11.49 -9.62 37.40
CA HIS A 567 -11.44 -8.21 37.05
C HIS A 567 -12.81 -7.50 37.13
N PHE A 568 -13.90 -8.22 37.41
CA PHE A 568 -15.24 -7.63 37.45
C PHE A 568 -15.39 -6.49 38.49
N PRO A 569 -14.86 -6.58 39.73
CA PRO A 569 -14.95 -5.47 40.69
C PRO A 569 -14.32 -4.17 40.18
N LEU A 570 -13.23 -4.27 39.41
CA LEU A 570 -12.62 -3.12 38.75
C LEU A 570 -13.57 -2.52 37.71
N LEU A 571 -14.18 -3.34 36.86
CA LEU A 571 -15.12 -2.88 35.84
C LEU A 571 -16.35 -2.21 36.47
N GLN A 572 -16.92 -2.81 37.51
CA GLN A 572 -18.04 -2.22 38.26
C GLN A 572 -17.65 -0.83 38.82
N LYS A 573 -16.48 -0.74 39.46
CA LYS A 573 -15.96 0.53 40.00
C LYS A 573 -15.79 1.59 38.90
N LYS A 574 -15.14 1.26 37.79
CA LYS A 574 -14.89 2.19 36.67
C LYS A 574 -16.20 2.60 35.98
N SER A 575 -17.17 1.70 35.89
CA SER A 575 -18.51 2.00 35.35
C SER A 575 -19.28 2.98 36.26
N GLN A 576 -19.20 2.80 37.58
CA GLN A 576 -19.81 3.73 38.54
C GLN A 576 -19.14 5.10 38.46
N GLN A 577 -17.81 5.15 38.45
CA GLN A 577 -17.07 6.41 38.32
C GLN A 577 -17.42 7.17 37.05
N LEU A 578 -17.57 6.48 35.91
CA LEU A 578 -18.00 7.10 34.66
C LEU A 578 -19.41 7.68 34.80
N THR A 579 -20.31 6.90 35.37
CA THR A 579 -21.71 7.28 35.56
C THR A 579 -21.83 8.51 36.47
N ASP A 580 -21.04 8.58 37.54
CA ASP A 580 -20.96 9.73 38.43
C ASP A 580 -20.39 10.97 37.72
N ALA A 581 -19.34 10.79 36.91
CA ALA A 581 -18.76 11.88 36.12
C ALA A 581 -19.76 12.44 35.08
N ILE A 582 -20.55 11.57 34.44
CA ILE A 582 -21.62 11.98 33.51
C ILE A 582 -22.72 12.76 34.25
N ALA A 583 -23.11 12.32 35.45
CA ALA A 583 -24.14 13.00 36.24
C ALA A 583 -23.74 14.45 36.61
N LEU A 584 -22.46 14.71 36.84
CA LEU A 584 -21.95 16.07 37.09
C LEU A 584 -22.13 17.03 35.89
N HIS A 585 -22.37 16.49 34.70
CA HIS A 585 -22.62 17.24 33.47
C HIS A 585 -24.11 17.35 33.13
N ALA A 586 -25.01 17.08 34.10
CA ALA A 586 -26.45 17.19 33.93
C ALA A 586 -26.87 18.50 33.26
N GLY A 587 -27.73 18.39 32.24
CA GLY A 587 -28.22 19.53 31.45
C GLY A 587 -27.33 19.94 30.27
N LYS A 588 -26.17 19.30 30.06
CA LYS A 588 -25.35 19.46 28.84
C LYS A 588 -25.30 18.16 28.05
N ALA A 589 -25.07 18.28 26.74
CA ALA A 589 -24.77 17.11 25.92
C ALA A 589 -23.37 16.59 26.29
N VAL A 590 -23.24 15.27 26.43
CA VAL A 590 -22.00 14.58 26.74
C VAL A 590 -21.60 13.72 25.55
N ASP A 591 -20.32 13.73 25.19
CA ASP A 591 -19.79 12.83 24.17
C ASP A 591 -19.62 11.41 24.76
N LEU A 592 -20.54 10.51 24.38
CA LEU A 592 -20.50 9.13 24.86
C LEU A 592 -19.44 8.28 24.17
N ASP A 593 -18.85 8.77 23.07
CA ASP A 593 -17.72 8.14 22.42
C ASP A 593 -16.44 8.33 23.25
N GLU A 594 -16.14 9.58 23.64
CA GLU A 594 -15.04 9.89 24.55
C GLU A 594 -15.22 9.22 25.92
N ALA A 595 -16.44 9.24 26.48
CA ALA A 595 -16.76 8.54 27.72
C ALA A 595 -16.45 7.03 27.62
N GLY A 596 -16.83 6.40 26.51
CA GLY A 596 -16.56 5.00 26.22
C GLY A 596 -15.07 4.70 26.11
N MET A 597 -14.31 5.57 25.42
CA MET A 597 -12.87 5.42 25.29
C MET A 597 -12.16 5.50 26.65
N ARG A 598 -12.58 6.43 27.52
CA ARG A 598 -12.02 6.59 28.87
C ARG A 598 -12.24 5.35 29.74
N VAL A 599 -13.48 4.85 29.84
CA VAL A 599 -13.77 3.67 30.65
C VAL A 599 -13.09 2.42 30.11
N ALA A 600 -13.10 2.21 28.79
CA ALA A 600 -12.47 1.04 28.18
C ALA A 600 -10.94 1.09 28.34
N CYS A 601 -10.33 2.26 28.22
CA CYS A 601 -8.88 2.43 28.37
C CYS A 601 -8.41 2.14 29.80
N ASP A 602 -9.09 2.70 30.81
CA ASP A 602 -8.79 2.44 32.22
C ASP A 602 -8.97 0.96 32.58
N VAL A 603 -10.06 0.32 32.10
CA VAL A 603 -10.31 -1.10 32.36
C VAL A 603 -9.23 -1.96 31.71
N VAL A 604 -8.92 -1.75 30.43
CA VAL A 604 -7.90 -2.53 29.72
C VAL A 604 -6.53 -2.32 30.35
N GLY A 605 -6.13 -1.07 30.60
CA GLY A 605 -4.85 -0.74 31.23
C GLY A 605 -4.68 -1.42 32.59
N GLN A 606 -5.71 -1.32 33.44
CA GLN A 606 -5.60 -1.79 34.82
C GLN A 606 -5.82 -3.30 34.94
N ALA A 607 -6.77 -3.89 34.20
CA ALA A 607 -6.99 -5.34 34.21
C ALA A 607 -5.86 -6.11 33.51
N SER A 608 -5.35 -5.59 32.39
CA SER A 608 -4.37 -6.31 31.57
C SER A 608 -2.93 -6.06 32.01
N PHE A 609 -2.61 -4.85 32.46
CA PHE A 609 -1.22 -4.42 32.72
C PHE A 609 -1.01 -3.82 34.11
N GLY A 610 -2.08 -3.73 34.93
CA GLY A 610 -2.04 -3.05 36.22
C GLY A 610 -1.70 -1.56 36.12
N HIS A 611 -1.99 -0.92 34.99
CA HIS A 611 -1.74 0.51 34.77
C HIS A 611 -3.07 1.28 34.75
N ASP A 612 -3.25 2.23 35.67
CA ASP A 612 -4.43 3.09 35.71
C ASP A 612 -4.13 4.41 34.99
N PHE A 613 -4.76 4.62 33.82
CA PHE A 613 -4.62 5.86 33.05
C PHE A 613 -5.32 7.04 33.72
N LYS A 614 -6.19 6.79 34.72
CA LYS A 614 -6.97 7.83 35.42
C LYS A 614 -7.74 8.71 34.44
N SER A 615 -8.37 8.10 33.44
CA SER A 615 -9.05 8.82 32.36
C SER A 615 -10.55 8.99 32.61
N VAL A 616 -11.17 8.16 33.46
CA VAL A 616 -12.64 8.16 33.66
C VAL A 616 -13.18 9.44 34.30
N ASP A 617 -12.40 10.12 35.15
CA ASP A 617 -12.81 11.39 35.79
C ASP A 617 -12.61 12.62 34.90
N PHE A 618 -12.33 12.42 33.62
CA PHE A 618 -12.04 13.46 32.63
C PHE A 618 -10.77 14.29 32.92
N SER A 619 -9.89 13.84 33.82
CA SER A 619 -8.67 14.58 34.22
C SER A 619 -7.46 14.36 33.30
N ASP A 620 -7.15 13.12 32.90
CA ASP A 620 -6.10 12.80 31.92
C ASP A 620 -6.73 12.33 30.60
N ALA A 621 -6.25 12.88 29.48
CA ALA A 621 -6.74 12.60 28.15
C ALA A 621 -5.62 12.21 27.16
N ARG A 622 -4.39 12.00 27.63
CA ARG A 622 -3.22 11.84 26.75
C ARG A 622 -3.38 10.66 25.79
N VAL A 623 -3.58 9.45 26.31
CA VAL A 623 -3.75 8.23 25.49
C VAL A 623 -4.97 8.31 24.56
N ILE A 624 -6.06 8.91 25.04
CA ILE A 624 -7.32 9.10 24.29
C ILE A 624 -7.15 10.11 23.14
N LYS A 625 -6.18 11.02 23.21
CA LYS A 625 -5.88 11.98 22.14
C LYS A 625 -4.85 11.45 21.15
N VAL A 626 -3.77 10.84 21.63
CA VAL A 626 -2.64 10.47 20.77
C VAL A 626 -2.92 9.23 19.93
N LEU A 627 -3.62 8.23 20.48
CA LEU A 627 -3.85 6.99 19.75
C LEU A 627 -4.79 7.17 18.55
N PRO A 628 -6.00 7.78 18.67
CA PRO A 628 -6.89 7.94 17.53
C PRO A 628 -6.27 8.75 16.40
N ARG A 629 -5.53 9.83 16.74
CA ARG A 629 -4.79 10.62 15.72
C ARG A 629 -3.73 9.80 15.01
N GLY A 630 -2.97 8.98 15.76
CA GLY A 630 -1.99 8.05 15.18
C GLY A 630 -2.65 7.03 14.25
N LEU A 631 -3.78 6.45 14.66
CA LEU A 631 -4.53 5.47 13.87
C LEU A 631 -5.15 6.06 12.60
N GLU A 632 -5.67 7.28 12.67
CA GLU A 632 -6.14 8.01 11.49
C GLU A 632 -5.02 8.19 10.46
N GLU A 633 -3.81 8.55 10.91
CA GLU A 633 -2.65 8.66 10.03
C GLU A 633 -2.18 7.30 9.50
N CYS A 634 -2.18 6.24 10.33
CA CYS A 634 -1.93 4.88 9.86
C CYS A 634 -2.94 4.48 8.78
N GLN A 635 -4.23 4.77 8.95
CA GLN A 635 -5.27 4.52 7.95
C GLN A 635 -5.03 5.30 6.66
N LYS A 636 -4.71 6.60 6.76
CA LYS A 636 -4.32 7.42 5.60
C LYS A 636 -3.12 6.80 4.90
N ARG A 637 -2.11 6.29 5.61
CA ARG A 637 -0.92 5.63 5.01
C ARG A 637 -1.20 4.22 4.46
N MET A 638 -2.22 3.52 4.95
CA MET A 638 -2.68 2.24 4.41
C MET A 638 -3.43 2.41 3.08
N THR A 639 -4.27 3.45 2.99
CA THR A 639 -5.15 3.69 1.83
C THR A 639 -4.61 4.69 0.81
N ASN A 640 -3.79 5.63 1.27
CA ASN A 640 -3.08 6.64 0.48
C ASN A 640 -1.56 6.38 0.49
N PRO A 641 -1.04 5.59 -0.45
CA PRO A 641 0.40 5.44 -0.63
C PRO A 641 1.17 6.77 -0.87
N ILE A 642 0.52 7.83 -1.38
CA ILE A 642 1.14 9.17 -1.51
C ILE A 642 1.38 9.79 -0.13
N GLN A 643 0.52 9.51 0.85
CA GLN A 643 0.66 10.07 2.21
C GLN A 643 2.03 9.77 2.81
N ARG A 644 2.61 8.61 2.50
CA ARG A 644 3.95 8.20 2.95
C ARG A 644 5.08 9.09 2.41
N LEU A 645 4.84 9.78 1.29
CA LEU A 645 5.77 10.73 0.68
C LEU A 645 5.56 12.15 1.21
N LEU A 646 4.43 12.40 1.87
CA LEU A 646 4.01 13.68 2.42
C LEU A 646 4.35 13.83 3.91
N ASN A 647 5.26 13.01 4.45
CA ASN A 647 5.71 13.07 5.86
C ASN A 647 6.34 14.43 6.25
N PHE A 648 6.63 15.31 5.29
CA PHE A 648 7.13 16.66 5.55
C PHE A 648 6.01 17.68 5.89
N THR A 649 4.75 17.33 5.67
CA THR A 649 3.62 18.22 5.97
C THR A 649 3.45 18.40 7.48
N LYS A 650 2.89 19.54 7.90
CA LYS A 650 2.61 19.81 9.31
C LYS A 650 1.72 18.72 9.93
N ASP A 651 0.66 18.35 9.23
CA ASP A 651 -0.30 17.33 9.66
C ASP A 651 0.36 15.96 9.87
N ALA A 652 1.20 15.51 8.93
CA ALA A 652 1.91 14.24 9.06
C ALA A 652 2.92 14.25 10.22
N ARG A 653 3.59 15.39 10.48
CA ARG A 653 4.51 15.53 11.62
C ARG A 653 3.79 15.53 12.96
N GLU A 654 2.63 16.17 13.04
CA GLU A 654 1.78 16.13 14.24
C GLU A 654 1.31 14.71 14.54
N ALA A 655 0.89 13.97 13.51
CA ALA A 655 0.54 12.57 13.68
C ALA A 655 1.73 11.68 14.07
N ASP A 656 2.91 11.87 13.47
CA ASP A 656 4.13 11.15 13.85
C ASP A 656 4.49 11.43 15.32
N ALA A 657 4.35 12.68 15.79
CA ALA A 657 4.56 13.02 17.20
C ALA A 657 3.55 12.31 18.12
N CYS A 658 2.29 12.19 17.72
CA CYS A 658 1.29 11.41 18.48
C CYS A 658 1.66 9.91 18.54
N MET A 659 2.16 9.33 17.44
CA MET A 659 2.61 7.93 17.43
C MET A 659 3.85 7.73 18.32
N ASP A 660 4.81 8.65 18.29
CA ASP A 660 5.98 8.63 19.17
C ASP A 660 5.57 8.76 20.65
N GLU A 661 4.63 9.65 20.95
CA GLU A 661 4.08 9.80 22.31
C GLU A 661 3.37 8.52 22.77
N TYR A 662 2.54 7.90 21.92
CA TYR A 662 1.93 6.61 22.22
C TYR A 662 2.99 5.54 22.50
N GLY A 663 4.01 5.42 21.64
CA GLY A 663 5.13 4.51 21.85
C GLY A 663 5.85 4.73 23.18
N ASN A 664 6.01 5.99 23.60
CA ASN A 664 6.60 6.35 24.90
C ASN A 664 5.71 5.97 26.09
N ILE A 665 4.39 6.15 26.00
CA ILE A 665 3.42 5.70 27.00
C ILE A 665 3.55 4.19 27.19
N ILE A 666 3.53 3.42 26.10
CA ILE A 666 3.63 1.95 26.14
C ILE A 666 4.97 1.50 26.74
N LYS A 667 6.07 2.17 26.37
CA LYS A 667 7.39 1.92 26.96
C LYS A 667 7.40 2.16 28.49
N GLY A 668 6.68 3.18 28.96
CA GLY A 668 6.48 3.45 30.38
C GLY A 668 5.78 2.29 31.09
N ILE A 669 4.68 1.79 30.51
CA ILE A 669 3.91 0.66 31.05
C ILE A 669 4.78 -0.60 31.14
N VAL A 670 5.55 -0.91 30.09
CA VAL A 670 6.49 -2.05 30.12
C VAL A 670 7.51 -1.92 31.24
N LYS A 671 8.04 -0.71 31.47
CA LYS A 671 8.98 -0.43 32.56
C LYS A 671 8.33 -0.65 33.93
N GLU A 672 7.09 -0.18 34.12
CA GLU A 672 6.33 -0.40 35.36
C GLU A 672 6.07 -1.89 35.60
N MET A 673 5.64 -2.63 34.58
CA MET A 673 5.42 -4.08 34.65
C MET A 673 6.69 -4.81 35.10
N LYS A 674 7.85 -4.51 34.48
CA LYS A 674 9.13 -5.14 34.83
C LYS A 674 9.62 -4.74 36.23
N ALA A 675 9.34 -3.51 36.67
CA ALA A 675 9.74 -3.02 37.99
C ALA A 675 9.02 -3.73 39.14
N ARG A 676 7.84 -4.32 38.92
CA ARG A 676 7.11 -5.13 39.91
C ARG A 676 7.77 -6.48 40.19
N GLY A 677 8.73 -6.90 39.37
CA GLY A 677 9.39 -8.19 39.48
C GLY A 677 8.62 -9.32 38.76
N PRO A 678 9.04 -10.59 38.95
CA PRO A 678 8.39 -11.74 38.35
C PRO A 678 6.92 -11.84 38.77
N PRO A 679 5.97 -12.07 37.85
CA PRO A 679 4.57 -12.22 38.20
C PRO A 679 4.31 -13.46 39.06
N GLU A 680 3.46 -13.32 40.08
CA GLU A 680 2.98 -14.42 40.94
C GLU A 680 2.32 -15.55 40.14
N ALA A 681 2.36 -16.80 40.60
CA ALA A 681 1.93 -17.95 39.79
C ALA A 681 0.45 -17.91 39.35
N ASP A 682 -0.41 -17.25 40.12
CA ASP A 682 -1.85 -17.10 39.91
C ASP A 682 -2.24 -15.81 39.18
N ASP A 683 -1.30 -14.91 38.87
CA ASP A 683 -1.57 -13.71 38.08
C ASP A 683 -1.85 -14.10 36.61
N LEU A 684 -3.13 -14.04 36.24
CA LEU A 684 -3.63 -14.36 34.91
C LEU A 684 -3.68 -13.15 33.96
N SER A 685 -3.25 -11.96 34.39
CA SER A 685 -3.28 -10.76 33.54
C SER A 685 -2.46 -10.95 32.25
N VAL A 686 -2.85 -10.23 31.19
CA VAL A 686 -2.16 -10.29 29.89
C VAL A 686 -0.69 -9.93 30.06
N GLY A 687 -0.38 -8.90 30.85
CA GLY A 687 0.99 -8.47 31.13
C GLY A 687 1.81 -9.57 31.80
N ALA A 688 1.24 -10.27 32.78
CA ALA A 688 1.90 -11.40 33.42
C ALA A 688 2.14 -12.57 32.44
N GLN A 689 1.16 -12.90 31.60
CA GLN A 689 1.32 -13.95 30.58
C GLN A 689 2.37 -13.58 29.52
N LEU A 690 2.45 -12.32 29.10
CA LEU A 690 3.47 -11.84 28.17
C LEU A 690 4.88 -11.95 28.77
N LEU A 691 5.06 -11.62 30.04
CA LEU A 691 6.34 -11.77 30.75
C LEU A 691 6.75 -13.25 30.91
N ARG A 692 5.78 -14.18 30.96
CA ARG A 692 6.03 -15.63 31.02
C ARG A 692 6.14 -16.29 29.65
N ALA A 693 5.73 -15.61 28.58
CA ALA A 693 5.70 -16.16 27.24
C ALA A 693 7.09 -16.58 26.79
N LYS A 694 7.23 -17.83 26.35
CA LYS A 694 8.45 -18.38 25.76
C LYS A 694 8.12 -19.02 24.43
N ASP A 695 8.97 -18.78 23.43
CA ASP A 695 8.90 -19.48 22.17
C ASP A 695 9.23 -20.96 22.38
N PRO A 696 8.33 -21.90 22.05
CA PRO A 696 8.59 -23.34 22.22
C PRO A 696 9.79 -23.85 21.42
N ALA A 697 10.13 -23.20 20.30
CA ALA A 697 11.23 -23.64 19.43
C ALA A 697 12.60 -23.24 20.00
N THR A 698 12.71 -22.04 20.58
CA THR A 698 13.97 -21.47 21.05
C THR A 698 14.12 -21.48 22.58
N GLY A 699 13.02 -21.63 23.32
CA GLY A 699 12.96 -21.48 24.77
C GLY A 699 13.13 -20.04 25.27
N LEU A 700 13.33 -19.07 24.37
CA LEU A 700 13.56 -17.66 24.69
C LEU A 700 12.25 -16.93 24.95
N GLY A 701 12.29 -15.96 25.86
CA GLY A 701 11.17 -15.06 26.12
C GLY A 701 11.06 -13.94 25.08
N LEU A 702 9.98 -13.15 25.18
CA LEU A 702 9.82 -11.94 24.36
C LEU A 702 10.91 -10.91 24.70
N THR A 703 11.49 -10.29 23.67
CA THR A 703 12.39 -9.15 23.85
C THR A 703 11.62 -7.92 24.34
N ASP A 704 12.31 -6.93 24.93
CA ASP A 704 11.67 -5.70 25.42
C ASP A 704 10.90 -4.96 24.32
N LYS A 705 11.41 -4.95 23.09
CA LYS A 705 10.70 -4.31 21.95
C LYS A 705 9.48 -5.11 21.51
N GLN A 706 9.55 -6.44 21.51
CA GLN A 706 8.38 -7.29 21.24
C GLN A 706 7.34 -7.13 22.35
N LEU A 707 7.75 -7.10 23.61
CA LEU A 707 6.85 -6.85 24.74
C LEU A 707 6.17 -5.49 24.61
N GLN A 708 6.90 -4.44 24.21
CA GLN A 708 6.32 -3.12 23.90
C GLN A 708 5.28 -3.22 22.77
N ALA A 709 5.59 -3.91 21.68
CA ALA A 709 4.65 -4.09 20.57
C ALA A 709 3.38 -4.84 20.99
N GLU A 710 3.49 -5.89 21.80
CA GLU A 710 2.34 -6.64 22.30
C GLU A 710 1.50 -5.81 23.26
N VAL A 711 2.10 -5.14 24.25
CA VAL A 711 1.38 -4.25 25.19
C VAL A 711 0.65 -3.15 24.43
N GLY A 712 1.32 -2.49 23.47
CA GLY A 712 0.72 -1.46 22.62
C GLY A 712 -0.44 -1.98 21.77
N THR A 713 -0.35 -3.23 21.30
CA THR A 713 -1.40 -3.87 20.52
C THR A 713 -2.63 -4.21 21.35
N PHE A 714 -2.45 -4.76 22.55
CA PHE A 714 -3.56 -5.10 23.45
C PHE A 714 -4.29 -3.86 23.96
N ILE A 715 -3.57 -2.77 24.26
CA ILE A 715 -4.16 -1.49 24.63
C ILE A 715 -4.98 -0.95 23.45
N MET A 716 -4.37 -0.78 22.27
CA MET A 716 -5.05 -0.29 21.06
C MET A 716 -6.29 -1.12 20.71
N GLY A 717 -6.14 -2.45 20.64
CA GLY A 717 -7.22 -3.33 20.23
C GLY A 717 -8.35 -3.45 21.27
N GLY A 718 -8.03 -3.26 22.55
CA GLY A 718 -8.97 -3.49 23.65
C GLY A 718 -9.91 -2.32 23.92
N PHE A 719 -9.45 -1.07 23.81
CA PHE A 719 -10.27 0.06 24.23
C PHE A 719 -11.06 0.72 23.09
N GLU A 720 -10.44 1.01 21.93
CA GLU A 720 -11.09 1.81 20.89
C GLU A 720 -12.26 1.05 20.24
N THR A 721 -12.07 -0.24 19.92
CA THR A 721 -13.14 -1.08 19.35
C THR A 721 -14.33 -1.23 20.30
N THR A 722 -14.06 -1.43 21.58
CA THR A 722 -15.08 -1.56 22.63
C THR A 722 -15.81 -0.23 22.84
N ALA A 723 -15.09 0.89 22.83
CA ALA A 723 -15.64 2.23 23.00
C ALA A 723 -16.59 2.63 21.88
N HIS A 724 -16.20 2.44 20.62
CA HIS A 724 -17.08 2.75 19.48
C HIS A 724 -18.28 1.81 19.42
N THR A 725 -18.12 0.55 19.84
CA THR A 725 -19.26 -0.39 19.93
C THR A 725 -20.24 0.06 21.01
N LEU A 726 -19.72 0.55 22.15
CA LEU A 726 -20.51 1.12 23.23
C LEU A 726 -21.29 2.34 22.74
N SER A 727 -20.63 3.30 22.09
CA SER A 727 -21.25 4.54 21.63
C SER A 727 -22.33 4.30 20.57
N PHE A 728 -22.09 3.45 19.58
CA PHE A 728 -23.12 3.07 18.60
C PHE A 728 -24.28 2.30 19.23
N THR A 729 -24.04 1.47 20.25
CA THR A 729 -25.12 0.77 20.95
C THR A 729 -25.99 1.74 21.74
N LEU A 730 -25.37 2.69 22.46
CA LEU A 730 -26.09 3.74 23.16
C LEU A 730 -26.86 4.64 22.19
N PHE A 731 -26.32 4.90 20.99
CA PHE A 731 -27.02 5.63 19.93
C PHE A 731 -28.26 4.88 19.45
N CYS A 732 -28.14 3.57 19.22
CA CYS A 732 -29.28 2.74 18.87
C CYS A 732 -30.36 2.75 19.97
N ILE A 733 -29.96 2.66 21.24
CA ILE A 733 -30.88 2.73 22.38
C ILE A 733 -31.58 4.11 22.43
N ALA A 734 -30.81 5.20 22.36
CA ALA A 734 -31.34 6.56 22.42
C ALA A 734 -32.28 6.90 21.26
N SER A 735 -32.11 6.24 20.12
CA SER A 735 -32.94 6.43 18.92
C SER A 735 -34.20 5.55 18.91
N ASN A 736 -34.33 4.59 19.83
CA ASN A 736 -35.43 3.62 19.88
C ASN A 736 -35.99 3.52 21.31
N PRO A 737 -36.93 4.40 21.71
CA PRO A 737 -37.46 4.45 23.08
C PRO A 737 -38.13 3.15 23.56
N ASP A 738 -38.70 2.36 22.65
CA ASP A 738 -39.28 1.05 22.93
C ASP A 738 -38.20 0.01 23.30
N VAL A 739 -37.03 0.07 22.65
CA VAL A 739 -35.87 -0.74 23.02
C VAL A 739 -35.34 -0.32 24.39
N GLU A 740 -35.23 0.99 24.64
CA GLU A 740 -34.80 1.51 25.94
C GLU A 740 -35.73 1.05 27.08
N GLU A 741 -37.05 1.03 26.86
CA GLU A 741 -38.01 0.57 27.87
C GLU A 741 -37.91 -0.94 28.11
N LYS A 742 -37.75 -1.76 27.08
CA LYS A 742 -37.53 -3.21 27.24
C LYS A 742 -36.22 -3.53 27.99
N ILE A 743 -35.16 -2.73 27.79
CA ILE A 743 -33.95 -2.84 28.61
C ILE A 743 -34.29 -2.45 30.06
N ALA A 744 -35.04 -1.37 30.28
CA ALA A 744 -35.45 -0.97 31.63
C ALA A 744 -36.30 -2.04 32.34
N GLU A 745 -37.18 -2.74 31.62
CA GLU A 745 -37.91 -3.92 32.10
C GLU A 745 -36.96 -5.04 32.54
N GLU A 746 -36.02 -5.45 31.68
CA GLU A 746 -35.01 -6.46 32.01
C GLU A 746 -34.17 -6.06 33.24
N LEU A 747 -33.81 -4.78 33.36
CA LEU A 747 -33.08 -4.26 34.52
C LEU A 747 -33.92 -4.25 35.80
N ARG A 748 -35.24 -4.00 35.71
CA ARG A 748 -36.16 -4.07 36.85
C ARG A 748 -36.32 -5.50 37.35
N ASP A 749 -36.45 -6.46 36.45
CA ASP A 749 -36.59 -7.88 36.79
C ASP A 749 -35.36 -8.41 37.54
N LEU A 750 -34.17 -7.88 37.25
CA LEU A 750 -32.93 -8.22 37.94
C LEU A 750 -32.67 -7.41 39.23
N GLY A 751 -33.54 -6.45 39.55
CA GLY A 751 -33.38 -5.54 40.71
C GLY A 751 -32.26 -4.51 40.55
N LEU A 752 -31.81 -4.27 39.31
CA LEU A 752 -30.79 -3.27 38.96
C LEU A 752 -31.42 -1.87 38.79
N LEU A 753 -32.70 -1.83 38.45
CA LEU A 753 -33.55 -0.63 38.40
C LEU A 753 -34.78 -0.87 39.30
N LYS A 754 -35.20 0.14 40.07
CA LYS A 754 -36.43 0.04 40.86
C LYS A 754 -37.65 0.51 40.06
N ALA A 755 -38.84 0.12 40.52
CA ALA A 755 -40.10 0.50 39.89
C ALA A 755 -40.35 2.02 39.86
N ASP A 756 -39.78 2.77 40.82
CA ASP A 756 -39.85 4.23 40.90
C ASP A 756 -38.80 4.95 40.01
N GLY A 757 -38.02 4.19 39.23
CA GLY A 757 -36.94 4.71 38.40
C GLY A 757 -35.64 4.99 39.15
N SER A 758 -35.60 4.80 40.47
CA SER A 758 -34.37 4.95 41.25
C SER A 758 -33.41 3.77 41.06
N LEU A 759 -32.12 4.02 41.29
CA LEU A 759 -31.09 2.98 41.17
C LEU A 759 -31.35 1.82 42.13
N GLY A 760 -31.26 0.60 41.58
CA GLY A 760 -31.28 -0.65 42.32
C GLY A 760 -29.92 -1.00 42.90
N ARG A 761 -29.64 -2.30 43.05
CA ARG A 761 -28.30 -2.77 43.44
C ARG A 761 -27.32 -2.61 42.27
N PRO A 762 -26.00 -2.48 42.52
CA PRO A 762 -25.00 -2.48 41.46
C PRO A 762 -25.02 -3.76 40.61
N VAL A 763 -24.67 -3.62 39.33
CA VAL A 763 -24.50 -4.76 38.39
C VAL A 763 -23.42 -5.70 38.91
N SER A 764 -23.73 -6.98 39.00
CA SER A 764 -22.83 -8.06 39.42
C SER A 764 -22.40 -8.92 38.23
N ALA A 765 -21.37 -9.74 38.41
CA ALA A 765 -20.87 -10.63 37.36
C ALA A 765 -21.93 -11.66 36.92
N ASP A 766 -22.80 -12.09 37.84
CA ASP A 766 -23.83 -13.10 37.56
C ASP A 766 -25.00 -12.53 36.73
N ASP A 767 -25.23 -11.21 36.81
CA ASP A 767 -26.26 -10.54 36.01
C ASP A 767 -25.96 -10.58 34.52
N LEU A 768 -24.67 -10.58 34.14
CA LEU A 768 -24.25 -10.46 32.73
C LEU A 768 -24.79 -11.58 31.83
N ASN A 769 -25.04 -12.76 32.40
CA ASN A 769 -25.65 -13.89 31.69
C ASN A 769 -27.17 -13.76 31.55
N MET A 770 -27.80 -13.02 32.46
CA MET A 770 -29.25 -12.83 32.51
C MET A 770 -29.72 -11.63 31.67
N LEU A 771 -28.80 -10.72 31.32
CA LEU A 771 -29.01 -9.57 30.42
C LEU A 771 -29.13 -10.03 28.94
N SER A 772 -30.12 -10.87 28.67
CA SER A 772 -30.38 -11.51 27.38
C SER A 772 -30.82 -10.53 26.29
N TYR A 773 -31.78 -9.66 26.60
CA TYR A 773 -32.28 -8.66 25.67
C TYR A 773 -31.21 -7.60 25.39
N LEU A 774 -30.51 -7.11 26.41
CA LEU A 774 -29.36 -6.23 26.21
C LEU A 774 -28.26 -6.89 25.34
N SER A 775 -28.05 -8.21 25.46
CA SER A 775 -27.12 -8.93 24.57
C SER A 775 -27.57 -8.84 23.11
N ASN A 776 -28.86 -8.97 22.85
CA ASN A 776 -29.43 -8.87 21.51
C ASN A 776 -29.33 -7.44 20.95
N VAL A 777 -29.53 -6.43 21.79
CA VAL A 777 -29.33 -5.01 21.44
C VAL A 777 -27.88 -4.75 21.02
N ILE A 778 -26.90 -5.27 21.78
CA ILE A 778 -25.47 -5.15 21.45
C ILE A 778 -25.15 -5.85 20.11
N LYS A 779 -25.71 -7.05 19.87
CA LYS A 779 -25.52 -7.76 18.60
C LYS A 779 -26.09 -7.00 17.41
N GLU A 780 -27.31 -6.49 17.55
CA GLU A 780 -27.95 -5.74 16.47
C GLU A 780 -27.18 -4.44 16.16
N SER A 781 -26.66 -3.80 17.19
CA SER A 781 -25.77 -2.64 17.04
C SER A 781 -24.50 -3.01 16.27
N MET A 782 -23.81 -4.09 16.62
CA MET A 782 -22.61 -4.56 15.90
C MET A 782 -22.91 -5.03 14.47
N ARG A 783 -24.13 -5.50 14.19
CA ARG A 783 -24.57 -5.82 12.83
C ARG A 783 -24.73 -4.54 11.99
N MET A 784 -25.45 -3.54 12.52
CA MET A 784 -25.70 -2.30 11.79
C MET A 784 -24.43 -1.44 11.67
N PHE A 785 -23.68 -1.32 12.76
CA PHE A 785 -22.47 -0.52 12.91
C PHE A 785 -21.26 -1.41 13.25
N PRO A 786 -20.78 -2.24 12.31
CA PRO A 786 -19.62 -3.08 12.56
C PRO A 786 -18.38 -2.19 12.67
N VAL A 787 -17.92 -1.97 13.91
CA VAL A 787 -16.75 -1.11 14.20
C VAL A 787 -15.50 -1.57 13.45
N VAL A 788 -15.36 -2.86 13.18
CA VAL A 788 -14.40 -3.38 12.20
C VAL A 788 -15.17 -3.71 10.92
N ALA A 789 -15.36 -2.71 10.06
CA ALA A 789 -16.15 -2.83 8.83
C ALA A 789 -15.52 -3.73 7.76
N GLY A 790 -14.21 -3.97 7.85
CA GLY A 790 -13.48 -4.80 6.91
C GLY A 790 -11.97 -4.72 7.11
N PHE A 791 -11.22 -5.58 6.42
CA PHE A 791 -9.76 -5.58 6.53
C PHE A 791 -9.06 -6.13 5.29
N PRO A 792 -7.82 -5.69 5.05
CA PRO A 792 -7.05 -6.11 3.89
C PRO A 792 -6.34 -7.46 4.13
N ARG A 793 -6.27 -8.24 3.05
CA ARG A 793 -5.57 -9.51 2.89
C ARG A 793 -4.81 -9.50 1.58
N ARG A 794 -3.98 -10.51 1.36
CA ARG A 794 -3.19 -10.65 0.13
C ARG A 794 -3.13 -12.11 -0.29
N THR A 795 -3.32 -12.40 -1.56
CA THR A 795 -3.07 -13.74 -2.09
C THR A 795 -1.58 -14.05 -2.08
N ASP A 796 -1.19 -15.19 -1.52
CA ASP A 796 0.18 -15.70 -1.46
C ASP A 796 0.49 -16.72 -2.57
N LYS A 797 -0.56 -17.22 -3.22
CA LYS A 797 -0.57 -18.12 -4.37
C LYS A 797 -1.76 -17.78 -5.27
N VAL A 798 -1.93 -18.53 -6.37
CA VAL A 798 -3.19 -18.46 -7.12
C VAL A 798 -4.29 -19.00 -6.23
N THR A 799 -5.30 -18.18 -5.95
CA THR A 799 -6.35 -18.46 -4.96
C THR A 799 -7.71 -18.40 -5.62
N GLN A 800 -8.54 -19.42 -5.38
CA GLN A 800 -9.95 -19.41 -5.78
C GLN A 800 -10.74 -18.50 -4.83
N ILE A 801 -11.40 -17.46 -5.36
CA ILE A 801 -12.27 -16.55 -4.61
C ILE A 801 -13.65 -16.56 -5.28
N GLY A 802 -14.61 -17.23 -4.66
CA GLY A 802 -15.90 -17.52 -5.30
C GLY A 802 -15.67 -18.34 -6.58
N GLN A 803 -16.30 -17.94 -7.69
CA GLN A 803 -16.06 -18.55 -9.00
C GLN A 803 -14.74 -18.15 -9.68
N TYR A 804 -13.97 -17.20 -9.13
CA TYR A 804 -12.83 -16.60 -9.82
C TYR A 804 -11.47 -17.15 -9.35
N ARG A 805 -10.57 -17.41 -10.30
CA ARG A 805 -9.15 -17.69 -10.04
C ARG A 805 -8.34 -16.40 -9.99
N VAL A 806 -7.91 -16.04 -8.78
CA VAL A 806 -7.17 -14.81 -8.50
C VAL A 806 -5.66 -15.09 -8.45
N PRO A 807 -4.82 -14.33 -9.16
CA PRO A 807 -3.37 -14.48 -9.10
C PRO A 807 -2.79 -14.30 -7.70
N LYS A 808 -1.54 -14.75 -7.51
CA LYS A 808 -0.70 -14.37 -6.37
C LYS A 808 -0.48 -12.86 -6.32
N ASN A 809 -0.27 -12.32 -5.11
CA ASN A 809 0.05 -10.92 -4.80
C ASN A 809 -1.07 -9.91 -5.13
N VAL A 810 -2.32 -10.36 -5.12
CA VAL A 810 -3.49 -9.50 -5.29
C VAL A 810 -4.01 -9.05 -3.92
N PHE A 811 -4.29 -7.75 -3.82
CA PHE A 811 -4.96 -7.18 -2.66
C PHE A 811 -6.41 -7.67 -2.58
N VAL A 812 -6.82 -8.17 -1.41
CA VAL A 812 -8.19 -8.63 -1.16
C VAL A 812 -8.74 -7.89 0.04
N TYR A 813 -9.85 -7.18 -0.10
CA TYR A 813 -10.54 -6.52 1.00
C TYR A 813 -11.77 -7.32 1.42
N ILE A 814 -11.79 -7.82 2.65
CA ILE A 814 -12.96 -8.48 3.22
C ILE A 814 -13.88 -7.40 3.80
N LEU A 815 -15.11 -7.31 3.32
CA LEU A 815 -16.07 -6.27 3.65
C LEU A 815 -17.21 -6.83 4.51
N PHE A 816 -17.11 -6.67 5.82
CA PHE A 816 -18.17 -7.04 6.77
C PHE A 816 -19.34 -6.07 6.76
N HIS A 817 -19.10 -4.78 6.48
CA HIS A 817 -20.18 -3.80 6.47
C HIS A 817 -21.30 -4.16 5.49
N HIS A 818 -20.97 -4.56 4.25
CA HIS A 818 -21.98 -5.07 3.31
C HIS A 818 -22.60 -6.38 3.79
N LEU A 819 -21.79 -7.31 4.29
CA LEU A 819 -22.27 -8.60 4.78
C LEU A 819 -23.33 -8.44 5.89
N HIS A 820 -23.15 -7.49 6.80
CA HIS A 820 -24.06 -7.27 7.93
C HIS A 820 -25.24 -6.34 7.61
N ASN A 821 -25.13 -5.52 6.56
CA ASN A 821 -26.17 -4.56 6.16
C ASN A 821 -26.86 -4.90 4.82
N SER A 822 -26.59 -6.05 4.22
CA SER A 822 -27.20 -6.43 2.95
C SER A 822 -28.66 -6.85 3.13
N PRO A 823 -29.60 -6.24 2.39
CA PRO A 823 -31.00 -6.69 2.38
C PRO A 823 -31.17 -8.10 1.76
N ASP A 824 -30.17 -8.60 1.04
CA ASP A 824 -30.19 -9.97 0.50
C ASP A 824 -29.89 -11.03 1.58
N LEU A 825 -29.34 -10.61 2.74
CA LEU A 825 -28.93 -11.48 3.84
C LEU A 825 -29.75 -11.28 5.12
N TRP A 826 -30.34 -10.09 5.28
CA TRP A 826 -31.06 -9.67 6.48
C TRP A 826 -32.41 -9.05 6.11
N ASP A 827 -33.48 -9.62 6.65
CA ASP A 827 -34.83 -9.08 6.51
C ASP A 827 -34.92 -7.72 7.22
N HIS A 828 -35.44 -6.73 6.50
CA HIS A 828 -35.50 -5.34 6.95
C HIS A 828 -34.14 -4.83 7.48
N ALA A 829 -33.04 -5.11 6.76
CA ALA A 829 -31.66 -4.86 7.19
C ALA A 829 -31.37 -3.46 7.77
N SER A 830 -32.12 -2.43 7.36
CA SER A 830 -31.96 -1.04 7.82
C SER A 830 -32.72 -0.72 9.11
N VAL A 831 -33.60 -1.61 9.58
CA VAL A 831 -34.36 -1.46 10.82
C VAL A 831 -33.54 -2.04 11.97
N PHE A 832 -33.42 -1.27 13.05
CA PHE A 832 -32.80 -1.72 14.28
C PHE A 832 -33.79 -2.62 15.03
N ASP A 833 -33.61 -3.93 14.92
CA ASP A 833 -34.50 -4.92 15.52
C ASP A 833 -33.71 -5.95 16.34
N PRO A 834 -33.61 -5.78 17.67
CA PRO A 834 -32.99 -6.76 18.55
C PRO A 834 -33.72 -8.11 18.61
N THR A 835 -35.02 -8.17 18.28
CA THR A 835 -35.81 -9.41 18.44
C THR A 835 -35.45 -10.48 17.42
N ARG A 836 -34.76 -10.11 16.32
CA ARG A 836 -34.23 -11.06 15.32
C ARG A 836 -33.26 -12.11 15.89
N TRP A 837 -32.74 -11.86 17.08
CA TRP A 837 -31.80 -12.74 17.76
C TRP A 837 -32.49 -13.72 18.72
N GLU A 838 -33.81 -13.66 18.87
CA GLU A 838 -34.58 -14.45 19.84
C GLU A 838 -35.09 -15.78 19.27
N ASP A 839 -35.37 -15.85 17.97
CA ASP A 839 -35.96 -17.03 17.33
C ASP A 839 -34.95 -17.80 16.48
N PRO A 840 -34.47 -18.98 16.92
CA PRO A 840 -33.58 -19.83 16.13
C PRO A 840 -34.17 -20.33 14.81
N SER A 841 -35.50 -20.30 14.68
CA SER A 841 -36.21 -20.71 13.46
C SER A 841 -36.25 -19.62 12.39
N ASP A 842 -35.90 -18.37 12.74
CA ASP A 842 -35.77 -17.27 11.81
C ASP A 842 -34.66 -17.59 10.77
N PRO A 843 -34.93 -17.47 9.45
CA PRO A 843 -33.92 -17.68 8.41
C PRO A 843 -32.74 -16.69 8.50
N THR A 844 -32.93 -15.56 9.18
CA THR A 844 -31.93 -14.55 9.50
C THR A 844 -31.12 -14.83 10.76
N TYR A 845 -31.59 -15.75 11.61
CA TYR A 845 -30.88 -16.15 12.82
C TYR A 845 -29.49 -16.68 12.52
N VAL A 846 -28.51 -16.18 13.26
CA VAL A 846 -27.15 -16.74 13.26
C VAL A 846 -26.91 -17.40 14.60
N GLN A 847 -26.72 -18.72 14.59
CA GLN A 847 -26.27 -19.44 15.78
C GLN A 847 -24.86 -18.93 16.13
N ASP A 848 -24.79 -18.21 17.24
CA ASP A 848 -23.57 -17.56 17.68
C ASP A 848 -23.00 -18.24 18.92
N ASP A 849 -21.87 -18.93 18.72
CA ASP A 849 -21.09 -19.53 19.81
C ASP A 849 -20.47 -18.47 20.75
N SER A 850 -20.52 -17.17 20.41
CA SER A 850 -19.78 -16.10 21.11
C SER A 850 -20.59 -15.29 22.13
N MET A 851 -21.93 -15.40 22.14
CA MET A 851 -22.79 -14.68 23.11
C MET A 851 -23.90 -15.53 23.77
N HIS A 852 -24.38 -16.59 23.12
CA HIS A 852 -25.31 -17.56 23.70
C HIS A 852 -24.70 -18.95 23.63
N ALA A 853 -23.57 -19.12 24.31
CA ALA A 853 -23.05 -20.45 24.50
C ALA A 853 -24.01 -21.19 25.46
N HIS A 854 -24.80 -22.11 24.91
CA HIS A 854 -25.33 -23.26 25.65
C HIS A 854 -24.21 -24.14 26.25
N SER A 855 -22.94 -23.78 26.05
CA SER A 855 -21.90 -24.02 27.05
C SER A 855 -21.78 -22.80 27.95
N ASP A 856 -22.40 -22.90 29.14
CA ASP A 856 -22.06 -22.13 30.33
C ASP A 856 -20.64 -21.52 30.24
N PRO A 857 -20.47 -20.19 30.32
CA PRO A 857 -19.14 -19.57 30.36
C PRO A 857 -18.29 -20.14 31.51
N PHE A 858 -18.88 -20.88 32.45
CA PHE A 858 -18.31 -21.42 33.67
C PHE A 858 -18.15 -22.96 33.69
N LYS A 859 -18.40 -23.67 32.59
CA LYS A 859 -18.02 -25.10 32.46
C LYS A 859 -16.82 -25.27 31.54
N GLY A 860 -15.67 -25.53 32.15
CA GLY A 860 -14.59 -26.24 31.47
C GLY A 860 -15.09 -27.62 31.01
N GLN A 861 -14.66 -28.05 29.83
CA GLN A 861 -14.78 -29.45 29.43
C GLN A 861 -13.99 -30.31 30.43
N THR A 862 -14.66 -30.77 31.47
CA THR A 862 -14.23 -31.96 32.20
C THR A 862 -14.62 -33.14 31.34
N ASP A 863 -13.65 -33.70 30.62
CA ASP A 863 -13.78 -35.08 30.15
C ASP A 863 -14.06 -35.94 31.38
N THR A 864 -15.15 -36.71 31.27
CA THR A 864 -15.67 -37.61 32.29
C THR A 864 -14.73 -38.79 32.50
N THR A 865 -13.61 -38.57 33.18
CA THR A 865 -12.91 -39.61 33.93
C THR A 865 -12.34 -38.98 35.20
N GLY A 866 -13.09 -39.07 36.29
CA GLY A 866 -12.60 -38.67 37.61
C GLY A 866 -11.35 -39.47 37.97
N LYS A 867 -10.22 -38.78 38.11
CA LYS A 867 -9.09 -39.14 38.98
C LYS A 867 -8.17 -37.93 39.13
N SER A 868 -8.04 -37.46 40.37
CA SER A 868 -7.05 -36.48 40.76
C SER A 868 -5.65 -37.09 40.60
N SER A 869 -4.73 -36.38 39.95
CA SER A 869 -3.30 -36.56 40.22
C SER A 869 -2.59 -35.21 40.19
N LYS A 870 -2.00 -34.85 41.35
CA LYS A 870 -0.84 -33.97 41.40
C LYS A 870 0.28 -34.66 40.60
N GLY A 871 0.83 -34.02 39.58
CA GLY A 871 1.96 -34.60 38.83
C GLY A 871 2.33 -33.81 37.58
N THR A 872 3.51 -33.20 37.63
CA THR A 872 4.42 -32.83 36.54
C THR A 872 3.96 -33.11 35.11
N ILE A 873 3.80 -32.05 34.31
CA ILE A 873 3.50 -32.13 32.88
C ILE A 873 4.78 -32.57 32.13
N ASN A 874 4.79 -33.80 31.63
CA ASN A 874 5.79 -34.27 30.66
C ASN A 874 5.41 -33.83 29.24
N LEU A 875 6.28 -33.06 28.61
CA LEU A 875 6.22 -32.64 27.21
C LEU A 875 7.03 -33.60 26.34
N THR A 876 6.44 -34.68 25.85
CA THR A 876 7.01 -35.48 24.76
C THR A 876 5.91 -36.17 23.96
N ALA A 877 5.47 -35.53 22.87
CA ALA A 877 4.87 -36.24 21.74
C ALA A 877 5.13 -35.43 20.47
N SER A 878 6.31 -35.67 19.89
CA SER A 878 6.63 -35.36 18.51
C SER A 878 5.79 -36.27 17.59
N ALA A 879 4.78 -35.73 16.93
CA ALA A 879 4.15 -36.40 15.79
C ALA A 879 4.81 -35.90 14.50
N SER A 880 5.48 -36.82 13.83
CA SER A 880 6.18 -36.68 12.56
C SER A 880 5.25 -36.12 11.49
N ILE A 881 5.72 -35.10 10.78
CA ILE A 881 5.04 -34.49 9.64
C ILE A 881 5.39 -35.31 8.38
N GLU A 882 4.46 -36.13 7.91
CA GLU A 882 4.45 -36.56 6.51
C GLU A 882 3.66 -35.54 5.68
N GLN A 883 4.32 -34.92 4.70
CA GLN A 883 3.67 -34.07 3.71
C GLN A 883 2.87 -34.92 2.71
N PRO A 884 1.59 -34.62 2.44
CA PRO A 884 0.93 -35.15 1.25
C PRO A 884 1.29 -34.26 0.06
N THR A 885 2.12 -34.80 -0.82
CA THR A 885 2.22 -34.37 -2.22
C THR A 885 0.94 -34.78 -2.95
N GLY A 886 0.10 -33.81 -3.32
CA GLY A 886 -1.11 -34.10 -4.08
C GLY A 886 -1.86 -32.85 -4.51
N SER A 887 -1.69 -32.48 -5.78
CA SER A 887 -2.67 -31.67 -6.51
C SER A 887 -3.97 -32.46 -6.62
N GLY A 888 -5.04 -32.01 -5.97
CA GLY A 888 -6.34 -32.68 -6.04
C GLY A 888 -7.47 -31.79 -5.55
N ASP A 889 -8.37 -31.49 -6.49
CA ASP A 889 -9.74 -30.97 -6.39
C ASP A 889 -10.35 -30.80 -4.98
N PHE A 890 -10.69 -29.55 -4.65
CA PHE A 890 -11.44 -29.20 -3.45
C PHE A 890 -12.95 -29.21 -3.75
N VAL A 891 -13.55 -30.39 -3.74
CA VAL A 891 -15.01 -30.56 -3.63
C VAL A 891 -15.31 -31.20 -2.27
N GLY A 892 -16.08 -30.48 -1.44
CA GLY A 892 -16.90 -31.01 -0.34
C GLY A 892 -16.21 -31.88 0.71
N LYS A 893 -15.75 -31.27 1.81
CA LYS A 893 -15.69 -31.98 3.10
C LYS A 893 -16.93 -31.64 3.92
N THR A 894 -17.63 -32.68 4.37
CA THR A 894 -18.86 -32.62 5.16
C THR A 894 -18.61 -31.85 6.48
N PRO A 895 -19.51 -30.94 6.89
CA PRO A 895 -19.38 -30.23 8.17
C PRO A 895 -19.35 -31.22 9.35
N LYS A 896 -18.61 -30.86 10.41
CA LYS A 896 -18.60 -31.61 11.68
C LYS A 896 -20.04 -31.76 12.19
N LYS A 897 -20.36 -32.94 12.73
CA LYS A 897 -21.71 -33.32 13.20
C LYS A 897 -22.20 -32.31 14.26
N GLY A 898 -23.23 -31.52 13.95
CA GLY A 898 -23.86 -30.55 14.86
C GLY A 898 -23.77 -29.07 14.46
N MET A 899 -23.04 -28.71 13.40
CA MET A 899 -23.05 -27.34 12.85
C MET A 899 -24.24 -27.13 11.90
N ASP A 900 -24.93 -26.00 12.06
CA ASP A 900 -25.89 -25.49 11.07
C ASP A 900 -25.22 -25.43 9.68
N ALA A 901 -25.90 -25.96 8.66
CA ALA A 901 -25.40 -26.03 7.30
C ALA A 901 -25.40 -24.65 6.60
N ARG A 902 -26.03 -23.63 7.18
CA ARG A 902 -26.07 -22.26 6.64
C ARG A 902 -24.69 -21.57 6.77
N PRO A 903 -24.21 -20.87 5.72
CA PRO A 903 -23.00 -20.07 5.82
C PRO A 903 -23.12 -19.00 6.91
N LYS A 904 -22.15 -18.93 7.83
CA LYS A 904 -22.10 -17.88 8.86
C LYS A 904 -22.09 -16.51 8.17
N LYS A 905 -23.03 -15.63 8.55
CA LYS A 905 -23.19 -14.27 7.96
C LYS A 905 -22.96 -13.13 8.95
N TYR A 906 -22.68 -13.44 10.20
CA TYR A 906 -22.38 -12.48 11.26
C TYR A 906 -20.98 -12.73 11.84
N PHE A 907 -20.12 -11.70 11.82
CA PHE A 907 -18.69 -11.80 12.15
C PHE A 907 -18.17 -10.56 12.93
N PRO A 908 -18.81 -10.17 14.04
CA PRO A 908 -18.38 -9.00 14.82
C PRO A 908 -16.94 -9.15 15.35
N PHE A 909 -16.52 -10.39 15.63
CA PHE A 909 -15.20 -10.73 16.16
C PHE A 909 -14.33 -11.52 15.17
N SER A 910 -14.67 -11.47 13.86
CA SER A 910 -14.05 -12.28 12.81
C SER A 910 -14.16 -13.80 13.08
N ALA A 911 -13.38 -14.62 12.39
CA ALA A 911 -13.36 -16.08 12.53
C ALA A 911 -11.95 -16.65 12.28
N GLY A 912 -11.79 -17.95 12.60
CA GLY A 912 -10.57 -18.70 12.33
C GLY A 912 -9.42 -18.42 13.31
N PRO A 913 -8.16 -18.79 12.94
CA PRO A 913 -6.98 -18.70 13.82
C PRO A 913 -6.63 -17.28 14.28
N ARG A 914 -7.18 -16.26 13.59
CA ARG A 914 -6.95 -14.83 13.84
C ARG A 914 -8.21 -14.11 14.37
N SER A 915 -9.21 -14.85 14.85
CA SER A 915 -10.40 -14.29 15.52
C SER A 915 -10.03 -13.47 16.77
N CYS A 916 -10.91 -12.55 17.20
CA CYS A 916 -10.66 -11.69 18.36
C CYS A 916 -10.46 -12.53 19.63
N ILE A 917 -9.33 -12.36 20.30
CA ILE A 917 -9.06 -13.02 21.59
C ILE A 917 -9.78 -12.30 22.75
N GLY A 918 -10.02 -11.00 22.61
CA GLY A 918 -10.62 -10.14 23.63
C GLY A 918 -12.15 -10.12 23.65
N GLN A 919 -12.84 -10.92 22.84
CA GLN A 919 -14.30 -10.86 22.69
C GLN A 919 -15.06 -10.99 24.03
N GLY A 920 -14.59 -11.86 24.93
CA GLY A 920 -15.20 -12.05 26.24
C GLY A 920 -15.06 -10.82 27.15
N MET A 921 -13.89 -10.19 27.13
CA MET A 921 -13.65 -8.94 27.87
C MET A 921 -14.47 -7.79 27.29
N ALA A 922 -14.52 -7.65 25.96
CA ALA A 922 -15.31 -6.62 25.31
C ALA A 922 -16.80 -6.73 25.67
N ASN A 923 -17.37 -7.93 25.59
CA ASN A 923 -18.77 -8.18 25.96
C ASN A 923 -19.05 -7.91 27.44
N MET A 924 -18.11 -8.24 28.33
CA MET A 924 -18.21 -7.93 29.75
C MET A 924 -18.26 -6.42 30.00
N VAL A 925 -17.37 -5.65 29.35
CA VAL A 925 -17.34 -4.19 29.41
C VAL A 925 -18.64 -3.59 28.88
N LEU A 926 -19.04 -3.98 27.66
CA LEU A 926 -20.26 -3.47 27.01
C LEU A 926 -21.50 -3.66 27.88
N LYS A 927 -21.76 -4.90 28.34
CA LYS A 927 -22.94 -5.20 29.15
C LYS A 927 -22.94 -4.42 30.47
N THR A 928 -21.81 -4.38 31.17
CA THR A 928 -21.72 -3.74 32.49
C THR A 928 -21.91 -2.22 32.38
N VAL A 929 -21.23 -1.59 31.42
CA VAL A 929 -21.31 -0.14 31.24
C VAL A 929 -22.70 0.27 30.72
N ILE A 930 -23.25 -0.43 29.71
CA ILE A 930 -24.57 -0.09 29.17
C ILE A 930 -25.67 -0.31 30.23
N ALA A 931 -25.64 -1.42 30.96
CA ALA A 931 -26.63 -1.69 32.01
C ALA A 931 -26.56 -0.62 33.12
N THR A 932 -25.36 -0.21 33.52
CA THR A 932 -25.17 0.83 34.55
C THR A 932 -25.69 2.19 34.07
N LEU A 933 -25.40 2.57 32.82
CA LEU A 933 -25.89 3.82 32.22
C LEU A 933 -27.41 3.80 32.05
N CYS A 934 -27.98 2.72 31.51
CA CYS A 934 -29.43 2.60 31.29
C CYS A 934 -30.20 2.49 32.61
N ALA A 935 -29.61 1.96 33.68
CA ALA A 935 -30.24 1.95 35.01
C ALA A 935 -30.32 3.36 35.61
N ARG A 936 -29.36 4.25 35.32
CA ARG A 936 -29.37 5.60 35.88
C ARG A 936 -30.06 6.62 34.99
N PHE A 937 -29.86 6.53 33.68
CA PHE A 937 -30.22 7.59 32.74
C PHE A 937 -31.23 7.11 31.71
N THR A 938 -32.04 8.08 31.27
CA THR A 938 -32.71 8.07 29.97
C THR A 938 -31.82 8.81 28.99
N LEU A 939 -31.59 8.24 27.81
CA LEU A 939 -30.63 8.74 26.82
C LEU A 939 -31.34 9.35 25.61
N ARG A 940 -30.97 10.57 25.21
CA ARG A 940 -31.47 11.19 23.97
C ARG A 940 -30.31 11.74 23.16
N LEU A 941 -30.35 11.53 21.85
CA LEU A 941 -29.37 12.11 20.93
C LEU A 941 -29.47 13.65 21.00
N ALA A 942 -28.32 14.32 21.06
CA ALA A 942 -28.29 15.78 21.10
C ALA A 942 -28.67 16.39 19.74
N ASP A 943 -29.31 17.56 19.74
CA ASP A 943 -29.82 18.21 18.52
C ASP A 943 -28.69 18.52 17.52
N GLU A 944 -27.49 18.80 18.01
CA GLU A 944 -26.29 19.09 17.20
C GLU A 944 -25.88 17.91 16.32
N MET A 945 -26.29 16.69 16.66
CA MET A 945 -26.01 15.49 15.87
C MET A 945 -26.89 15.41 14.61
N GLY A 946 -27.94 16.21 14.49
CA GLY A 946 -28.81 16.23 13.31
C GLY A 946 -29.65 14.94 13.14
N GLY A 947 -30.01 14.30 14.25
CA GLY A 947 -30.75 13.03 14.22
C GLY A 947 -29.93 11.83 13.72
N PRO A 948 -30.56 10.67 13.50
CA PRO A 948 -29.89 9.48 12.97
C PRO A 948 -29.19 9.69 11.62
N GLU A 949 -29.74 10.56 10.76
CA GLU A 949 -29.13 10.88 9.47
C GLU A 949 -27.82 11.65 9.62
N GLY A 950 -27.74 12.60 10.56
CA GLY A 950 -26.52 13.33 10.83
C GLY A 950 -25.43 12.45 11.44
N VAL A 951 -25.79 11.49 12.31
CA VAL A 951 -24.86 10.45 12.79
C VAL A 951 -24.29 9.65 11.61
N ALA A 952 -25.16 9.11 10.75
CA ALA A 952 -24.75 8.32 9.58
C ALA A 952 -23.93 9.14 8.55
N ALA A 953 -24.15 10.44 8.46
CA ALA A 953 -23.38 11.35 7.61
C ALA A 953 -22.00 11.70 8.20
N SER A 954 -21.86 11.60 9.52
CA SER A 954 -20.61 11.86 10.26
C SER A 954 -19.71 10.63 10.40
N GLU A 955 -20.13 9.46 9.92
CA GLU A 955 -19.35 8.22 9.92
C GLU A 955 -18.01 8.38 9.21
N VAL A 956 -16.95 7.98 9.91
CA VAL A 956 -15.57 7.94 9.43
C VAL A 956 -14.98 6.56 9.68
N MET A 957 -14.30 6.04 8.68
CA MET A 957 -13.52 4.83 8.74
C MET A 957 -12.04 5.16 8.87
N ALA A 958 -11.52 5.07 10.10
CA ALA A 958 -10.09 5.01 10.37
C ALA A 958 -9.66 3.52 10.37
N LEU A 959 -9.08 3.04 11.48
CA LEU A 959 -8.97 1.60 11.74
C LEU A 959 -10.33 1.00 12.17
N THR A 960 -11.14 1.81 12.85
CA THR A 960 -12.49 1.49 13.30
C THR A 960 -13.51 2.47 12.70
N LEU A 961 -14.76 2.03 12.56
CA LEU A 961 -15.91 2.90 12.31
C LEU A 961 -16.20 3.72 13.57
N HIS A 962 -16.31 5.03 13.40
CA HIS A 962 -16.71 5.99 14.43
C HIS A 962 -17.27 7.24 13.76
N THR A 963 -17.54 8.29 14.53
CA THR A 963 -18.04 9.59 14.03
C THR A 963 -16.99 10.69 14.20
N HIS A 964 -16.94 11.66 13.29
CA HIS A 964 -15.90 12.70 13.30
C HIS A 964 -15.86 13.56 14.59
N HIS A 965 -16.99 13.69 15.29
CA HIS A 965 -17.14 14.53 16.49
C HIS A 965 -17.73 13.75 17.68
N GLY A 966 -17.53 12.43 17.70
CA GLY A 966 -18.13 11.57 18.71
C GLY A 966 -19.65 11.49 18.59
N ILE A 967 -20.31 11.03 19.65
CA ILE A 967 -21.77 10.92 19.68
C ILE A 967 -22.29 11.65 20.92
N LEU A 968 -22.79 12.86 20.69
CA LEU A 968 -23.31 13.73 21.74
C LEU A 968 -24.72 13.30 22.16
N MET A 969 -24.93 13.12 23.46
CA MET A 969 -26.23 12.75 24.04
C MET A 969 -26.56 13.53 25.30
N HIS A 970 -27.84 13.77 25.52
CA HIS A 970 -28.39 14.19 26.80
C HIS A 970 -28.67 12.97 27.68
N CYS A 971 -28.01 12.92 28.84
CA CYS A 971 -28.21 11.91 29.86
C CYS A 971 -29.08 12.51 30.98
N THR A 972 -30.36 12.11 31.06
CA THR A 972 -31.30 12.59 32.08
C THR A 972 -31.49 11.53 33.14
N GLU A 973 -31.27 11.83 34.42
CA GLU A 973 -31.49 10.84 35.50
C GLU A 973 -32.95 10.36 35.52
N ARG A 974 -33.15 9.04 35.61
CA ARG A 974 -34.49 8.41 35.59
C ARG A 974 -35.33 8.78 36.82
N ALA A 975 -34.67 8.90 37.96
CA ALA A 975 -35.24 9.48 39.17
C ALA A 975 -34.33 10.62 39.62
N PRO A 976 -34.90 11.75 40.10
CA PRO A 976 -34.10 12.81 40.67
C PRO A 976 -33.29 12.25 41.85
N ALA A 977 -32.00 12.61 41.93
CA ALA A 977 -31.15 12.27 43.06
C ALA A 977 -31.90 12.53 44.38
N ALA A 978 -31.97 11.52 45.25
CA ALA A 978 -32.54 11.67 46.58
C ALA A 978 -31.73 12.78 47.28
N CYS A 979 -32.41 13.90 47.53
CA CYS A 979 -31.80 15.13 48.03
C CYS A 979 -31.32 15.00 49.48
#